data_AF-A0A6G0T0X1-F1
#
_entry.id   AF-A0A6G0T0X1-F1
#
_cell.length_a   1.000
_cell.length_b   1.000
_cell.length_c   1.000
_cell.angle_alpha   90.00
_cell.angle_beta   90.00
_cell.angle_gamma   90.00
#
_symmetry.space_group_name_H-M   'P 1'
#
loop_
_entity.id
_entity.type
_entity.pdbx_description
1 polymer ?
#
loop_
_entity_poly.entity_id
_entity_poly.type
_entity_poly.pdbx_seq_one_letter_code
_entity_poly.pdbx_strand_id
1 'polypeptide(L)'
;MNETVGEIDINTDKKILTELEINNDPALWPSMSETVREKCIQLGPAYFQNKNNGFSASLRDYKNQKSNSSMNPFVKNGFSNWKKGDERISGHENSSVHQLTKQLEVEENYWIDILKRVVEAVRFLSTRGLAFRDSHEVIGVTDNGNYLGILDLIAKFDPVLKAHIENYGNKGRGSVSYISKTICEELIGIMSLKVFDHIVDDIIKYKYFGIVVDSTPDLTHIDQLSIIIRYCLNGMVHERFLGFVSFHSHTGEALATTVLEFLKRSGIDIANCRAQTYDNAANMSGRYHGLQAQIKDLNDLAFYVPCVAHSLNLVGDCSAKECLEAINFFSILQKLYAFFAASTHRWDVLLRNSKKSSKTLKSLSTTRWSCSNDAIEALAGNYNVIYNTLSDISKDINENSDTRHDANSIKKKLIKLEIAFMTIFWKHVLGRFNATSVYLQRIEIDMVTGNSMLQSLITFVDELRNDFDAIEDEAKILSTSVNKEWSNGRKNKRKIIQKYSDGTTGHESLKGRDTIRVNTIFVIIDKLQTELKKRSSAYDNITNLFGFLTRLDVIDDNLLKNSVNNLVKVYSRDLEESLYDELKQFIGMVKVKEDNKLIKNPINMLQMIVEDNLSGVFPHIYVALRIFLSIPVTNCESERSFSALTIIKNKYPCMMGESRLTSLSILSIECELTMNISFENIIRQFALEKSRKKRKKGNCFSYNKLSNSPNPNIYHI
;
A
#
# COMPACT_ATOMS: atom_id res chain seq x y z
N MET A 1 6.64 -9.12 -75.98
CA MET A 1 5.19 -9.38 -76.15
C MET A 1 4.49 -8.22 -75.45
N ASN A 2 4.36 -7.06 -76.09
CA ASN A 2 3.31 -6.71 -77.06
C ASN A 2 1.97 -7.35 -76.70
N GLU A 3 1.13 -6.60 -76.00
CA GLU A 3 -0.31 -6.55 -76.23
C GLU A 3 -0.83 -5.14 -75.89
N THR A 4 -1.15 -4.41 -76.95
CA THR A 4 -1.85 -3.13 -77.00
C THR A 4 -3.35 -3.39 -77.07
N VAL A 5 -4.13 -2.95 -76.08
CA VAL A 5 -5.58 -2.62 -76.17
C VAL A 5 -5.90 -1.73 -74.97
N GLY A 6 -6.51 -0.55 -75.02
CA GLY A 6 -7.02 0.30 -76.09
C GLY A 6 -7.41 1.62 -75.43
N GLU A 7 -7.32 2.72 -76.18
CA GLU A 7 -7.87 4.01 -75.75
C GLU A 7 -9.37 3.85 -75.42
N ILE A 8 -9.74 4.11 -74.17
CA ILE A 8 -11.15 4.18 -73.77
C ILE A 8 -11.56 5.64 -73.85
N ASP A 9 -12.44 5.89 -74.81
CA ASP A 9 -13.10 7.14 -75.14
C ASP A 9 -13.77 7.78 -73.92
N ILE A 10 -13.31 8.99 -73.56
CA ILE A 10 -13.77 9.80 -72.44
C ILE A 10 -15.27 10.17 -72.56
N ASN A 11 -15.87 10.01 -73.74
CA ASN A 11 -17.30 10.26 -73.94
C ASN A 11 -18.22 9.10 -73.55
N THR A 12 -17.72 7.86 -73.43
CA THR A 12 -18.59 6.72 -73.09
C THR A 12 -18.90 6.63 -71.59
N ASP A 13 -17.98 7.07 -70.73
CA ASP A 13 -18.15 7.11 -69.26
C ASP A 13 -19.10 8.22 -68.77
N LYS A 14 -19.39 9.25 -69.60
CA LYS A 14 -20.42 10.25 -69.27
C LYS A 14 -21.83 9.65 -69.27
N LYS A 15 -22.07 8.58 -70.04
CA LYS A 15 -23.40 7.96 -70.16
C LYS A 15 -23.73 7.05 -68.97
N ILE A 16 -22.74 6.35 -68.42
CA ILE A 16 -22.92 5.45 -67.26
C ILE A 16 -23.20 6.24 -65.96
N LEU A 17 -22.63 7.45 -65.83
CA LEU A 17 -22.86 8.31 -64.66
C LEU A 17 -24.09 9.22 -64.77
N THR A 18 -24.74 9.31 -65.94
CA THR A 18 -26.00 10.06 -66.10
C THR A 18 -27.25 9.20 -65.95
N GLU A 19 -27.15 7.88 -66.12
CA GLU A 19 -28.29 6.96 -65.94
C GLU A 19 -28.48 6.44 -64.50
N LEU A 20 -27.51 6.69 -63.61
CA LEU A 20 -27.66 6.44 -62.18
C LEU A 20 -27.88 7.78 -61.49
N GLU A 21 -29.12 8.06 -61.06
CA GLU A 21 -29.45 9.15 -60.13
C GLU A 21 -28.78 8.88 -58.77
N ILE A 22 -27.46 9.06 -58.71
CA ILE A 22 -26.70 8.87 -57.48
C ILE A 22 -26.84 10.14 -56.66
N ASN A 23 -27.51 10.01 -55.52
CA ASN A 23 -27.70 11.06 -54.54
C ASN A 23 -26.34 11.67 -54.13
N ASN A 24 -26.28 12.99 -54.00
CA ASN A 24 -25.06 13.72 -53.64
C ASN A 24 -24.58 13.46 -52.20
N ASP A 25 -25.33 12.70 -51.40
CA ASP A 25 -24.91 12.21 -50.10
C ASP A 25 -24.38 10.76 -50.19
N PRO A 26 -23.07 10.54 -49.95
CA PRO A 26 -22.45 9.21 -49.95
C PRO A 26 -23.06 8.22 -48.94
N ALA A 27 -23.77 8.71 -47.91
CA ALA A 27 -24.45 7.87 -46.92
C ALA A 27 -25.69 7.14 -47.48
N LEU A 28 -26.19 7.56 -48.65
CA LEU A 28 -27.41 7.03 -49.28
C LEU A 28 -27.12 6.15 -50.51
N TRP A 29 -25.86 5.80 -50.77
CA TRP A 29 -25.49 4.99 -51.92
C TRP A 29 -25.79 3.50 -51.65
N PRO A 30 -26.41 2.77 -52.59
CA PRO A 30 -26.52 1.31 -52.48
C PRO A 30 -25.13 0.65 -52.56
N SER A 31 -25.02 -0.60 -52.09
CA SER A 31 -23.77 -1.34 -51.96
C SER A 31 -22.94 -1.31 -53.26
N MET A 32 -21.84 -0.57 -53.22
CA MET A 32 -21.00 -0.25 -54.38
C MET A 32 -19.97 -1.36 -54.62
N SER A 33 -19.76 -1.75 -55.88
CA SER A 33 -18.73 -2.75 -56.22
C SER A 33 -17.31 -2.19 -56.00
N GLU A 34 -16.38 -3.08 -55.70
CA GLU A 34 -15.00 -2.72 -55.29
C GLU A 34 -14.23 -1.97 -56.39
N THR A 35 -14.50 -2.31 -57.65
CA THR A 35 -13.97 -1.61 -58.84
C THR A 35 -14.46 -0.16 -58.96
N VAL A 36 -15.70 0.14 -58.56
CA VAL A 36 -16.22 1.52 -58.55
C VAL A 36 -15.60 2.31 -57.39
N ARG A 37 -15.34 1.66 -56.25
CA ARG A 37 -14.69 2.28 -55.09
C ARG A 37 -13.25 2.72 -55.40
N GLU A 38 -12.47 1.87 -56.06
CA GLU A 38 -11.09 2.20 -56.45
C GLU A 38 -11.04 3.39 -57.43
N LYS A 39 -12.00 3.47 -58.35
CA LYS A 39 -12.07 4.56 -59.33
C LYS A 39 -12.48 5.89 -58.67
N CYS A 40 -13.37 5.87 -57.67
CA CYS A 40 -13.71 7.05 -56.86
C CYS A 40 -12.52 7.55 -56.00
N ILE A 41 -11.69 6.64 -55.51
CA ILE A 41 -10.48 6.98 -54.74
C ILE A 41 -9.41 7.62 -55.62
N GLN A 42 -9.20 7.11 -56.85
CA GLN A 42 -8.23 7.69 -57.80
C GLN A 42 -8.60 9.09 -58.26
N LEU A 43 -9.90 9.39 -58.41
CA LEU A 43 -10.38 10.68 -58.90
C LEU A 43 -10.37 11.77 -57.81
N GLY A 44 -10.33 11.38 -56.53
CA GLY A 44 -10.23 12.28 -55.40
C GLY A 44 -11.49 13.15 -55.14
N PRO A 45 -11.53 13.88 -54.01
CA PRO A 45 -12.74 14.60 -53.58
C PRO A 45 -13.17 15.73 -54.53
N ALA A 46 -12.24 16.23 -55.36
CA ALA A 46 -12.50 17.33 -56.29
C ALA A 46 -13.33 16.92 -57.51
N TYR A 47 -13.34 15.62 -57.87
CA TYR A 47 -14.08 15.13 -59.03
C TYR A 47 -15.59 15.00 -58.78
N PHE A 48 -15.98 14.74 -57.52
CA PHE A 48 -17.37 14.69 -57.06
C PHE A 48 -17.88 16.04 -56.53
N GLN A 49 -17.12 17.12 -56.72
CA GLN A 49 -17.62 18.45 -56.44
C GLN A 49 -18.62 18.85 -57.50
N ASN A 50 -19.86 18.95 -57.05
CA ASN A 50 -21.03 19.40 -57.77
C ASN A 50 -20.74 20.65 -58.63
N LYS A 51 -20.51 20.45 -59.93
CA LYS A 51 -20.47 21.51 -60.95
C LYS A 51 -21.85 21.61 -61.60
N ASN A 52 -22.86 22.07 -60.84
CA ASN A 52 -23.78 23.13 -61.25
C ASN A 52 -24.93 23.36 -60.25
N ASN A 53 -25.21 24.65 -60.05
CA ASN A 53 -26.46 25.28 -59.60
C ASN A 53 -26.88 25.21 -58.11
N GLY A 54 -25.92 25.15 -57.18
CA GLY A 54 -26.19 25.46 -55.75
C GLY A 54 -25.20 26.41 -55.09
N PHE A 55 -24.02 26.64 -55.69
CA PHE A 55 -22.93 27.37 -55.04
C PHE A 55 -23.01 28.90 -55.20
N SER A 56 -23.87 29.41 -56.10
CA SER A 56 -24.12 30.85 -56.23
C SER A 56 -25.13 31.38 -55.20
N ALA A 57 -25.95 30.50 -54.60
CA ALA A 57 -26.82 30.85 -53.47
C ALA A 57 -26.04 30.87 -52.15
N SER A 58 -25.19 29.87 -51.89
CA SER A 58 -24.37 29.83 -50.67
C SER A 58 -23.24 30.87 -50.67
N LEU A 59 -22.70 31.27 -51.84
CA LEU A 59 -21.72 32.36 -51.91
C LEU A 59 -22.37 33.74 -51.77
N ARG A 60 -23.67 33.88 -52.10
CA ARG A 60 -24.44 35.09 -51.77
C ARG A 60 -24.78 35.15 -50.29
N ASP A 61 -25.07 34.03 -49.63
CA ASP A 61 -25.26 34.04 -48.17
C ASP A 61 -23.94 34.19 -47.41
N TYR A 62 -22.81 33.69 -47.93
CA TYR A 62 -21.50 33.92 -47.30
C TYR A 62 -20.95 35.33 -47.55
N LYS A 63 -21.24 35.94 -48.71
CA LYS A 63 -20.91 37.35 -48.97
C LYS A 63 -21.90 38.33 -48.32
N ASN A 64 -23.18 37.99 -48.20
CA ASN A 64 -24.18 38.80 -47.49
C ASN A 64 -24.09 38.66 -45.97
N GLN A 65 -23.60 37.54 -45.43
CA GLN A 65 -23.25 37.43 -44.01
C GLN A 65 -21.99 38.21 -43.65
N LYS A 66 -21.06 38.43 -44.61
CA LYS A 66 -19.95 39.39 -44.42
C LYS A 66 -20.38 40.85 -44.56
N SER A 67 -21.50 41.16 -45.20
CA SER A 67 -22.02 42.52 -45.29
C SER A 67 -23.08 42.87 -44.24
N ASN A 68 -23.65 41.88 -43.52
CA ASN A 68 -24.59 42.11 -42.42
C ASN A 68 -24.15 41.54 -41.05
N SER A 69 -22.96 40.94 -40.95
CA SER A 69 -22.27 40.84 -39.67
C SER A 69 -21.70 42.22 -39.35
N SER A 70 -22.47 43.05 -38.65
CA SER A 70 -21.90 44.18 -37.92
C SER A 70 -20.95 43.60 -36.86
N MET A 71 -19.73 43.29 -37.28
CA MET A 71 -18.63 42.92 -36.39
C MET A 71 -18.57 44.02 -35.34
N ASN A 72 -18.86 43.65 -34.09
CA ASN A 72 -19.23 44.59 -33.04
C ASN A 72 -18.17 45.70 -32.95
N PRO A 73 -18.53 47.00 -33.03
CA PRO A 73 -17.58 48.11 -33.00
C PRO A 73 -16.60 48.07 -31.81
N PHE A 74 -16.99 47.39 -30.72
CA PHE A 74 -16.16 47.10 -29.56
C PHE A 74 -14.89 46.30 -29.88
N VAL A 75 -14.97 45.34 -30.81
CA VAL A 75 -13.88 44.39 -31.13
C VAL A 75 -12.87 45.01 -32.11
N LYS A 76 -13.28 45.99 -32.93
CA LYS A 76 -12.44 46.57 -33.98
C LYS A 76 -11.80 47.91 -33.61
N ASN A 77 -12.51 48.78 -32.89
CA ASN A 77 -12.12 50.20 -32.75
C ASN A 77 -11.92 50.68 -31.29
N GLY A 78 -12.09 49.81 -30.29
CA GLY A 78 -12.06 50.22 -28.89
C GLY A 78 -13.17 51.20 -28.50
N PHE A 79 -13.26 51.52 -27.21
CA PHE A 79 -14.35 52.32 -26.63
C PHE A 79 -14.06 53.82 -26.75
N SER A 80 -14.58 54.48 -27.79
CA SER A 80 -14.27 55.89 -28.09
C SER A 80 -15.44 56.88 -27.94
N ASN A 81 -16.64 56.44 -27.56
CA ASN A 81 -17.80 57.33 -27.38
C ASN A 81 -18.65 56.95 -26.15
N TRP A 82 -18.26 57.46 -24.99
CA TRP A 82 -18.89 57.20 -23.69
C TRP A 82 -20.36 57.60 -23.61
N LYS A 83 -20.81 58.57 -24.42
CA LYS A 83 -22.21 59.05 -24.43
C LYS A 83 -23.21 58.04 -25.00
N LYS A 84 -22.75 56.98 -25.67
CA LYS A 84 -23.57 55.86 -26.18
C LYS A 84 -23.19 54.51 -25.57
N GLY A 85 -22.60 54.53 -24.38
CA GLY A 85 -22.16 53.33 -23.67
C GLY A 85 -23.30 52.34 -23.47
N ASP A 86 -24.41 52.80 -22.90
CA ASP A 86 -25.56 51.95 -22.57
C ASP A 86 -26.20 51.31 -23.80
N GLU A 87 -26.38 52.06 -24.90
CA GLU A 87 -26.91 51.55 -26.16
C GLU A 87 -26.00 50.46 -26.77
N ARG A 88 -24.68 50.64 -26.71
CA ARG A 88 -23.71 49.68 -27.28
C ARG A 88 -23.47 48.47 -26.39
N ILE A 89 -23.56 48.63 -25.07
CA ILE A 89 -23.56 47.50 -24.11
C ILE A 89 -24.82 46.67 -24.34
N SER A 90 -25.99 47.30 -24.44
CA SER A 90 -27.25 46.60 -24.76
C SER A 90 -27.18 45.91 -26.14
N GLY A 91 -26.57 46.54 -27.15
CA GLY A 91 -26.33 45.92 -28.45
C GLY A 91 -25.34 44.74 -28.42
N HIS A 92 -24.32 44.78 -27.55
CA HIS A 92 -23.43 43.65 -27.31
C HIS A 92 -24.13 42.50 -26.58
N GLU A 93 -24.90 42.81 -25.53
CA GLU A 93 -25.65 41.83 -24.74
C GLU A 93 -26.69 41.06 -25.56
N ASN A 94 -27.27 41.73 -26.56
CA ASN A 94 -28.23 41.15 -27.49
C ASN A 94 -27.59 40.57 -28.77
N SER A 95 -26.26 40.60 -28.88
CA SER A 95 -25.57 40.01 -30.03
C SER A 95 -25.65 38.48 -29.98
N SER A 96 -25.78 37.85 -31.15
CA SER A 96 -25.84 36.39 -31.29
C SER A 96 -24.61 35.70 -30.69
N VAL A 97 -23.44 36.32 -30.79
CA VAL A 97 -22.19 35.81 -30.21
C VAL A 97 -22.26 35.81 -28.68
N HIS A 98 -22.68 36.92 -28.04
CA HIS A 98 -22.78 37.00 -26.57
C HIS A 98 -23.83 36.05 -26.00
N GLN A 99 -24.96 35.89 -26.69
CA GLN A 99 -25.99 34.91 -26.32
C GLN A 99 -25.47 33.47 -26.42
N LEU A 100 -24.71 33.14 -27.47
CA LEU A 100 -24.09 31.82 -27.63
C LEU A 100 -23.05 31.54 -26.53
N THR A 101 -22.21 32.53 -26.19
CA THR A 101 -21.22 32.40 -25.11
C THR A 101 -21.92 32.16 -23.77
N LYS A 102 -22.99 32.90 -23.46
CA LYS A 102 -23.80 32.66 -22.26
C LYS A 102 -24.42 31.27 -22.24
N GLN A 103 -24.92 30.77 -23.37
CA GLN A 103 -25.47 29.41 -23.47
C GLN A 103 -24.39 28.34 -23.20
N LEU A 104 -23.20 28.53 -23.77
CA LEU A 104 -22.06 27.64 -23.53
C LEU A 104 -21.62 27.66 -22.06
N GLU A 105 -21.57 28.83 -21.43
CA GLU A 105 -21.25 28.96 -20.00
C GLU A 105 -22.28 28.24 -19.12
N VAL A 106 -23.57 28.33 -19.46
CA VAL A 106 -24.64 27.63 -18.73
C VAL A 106 -24.49 26.11 -18.88
N GLU A 107 -24.22 25.61 -20.09
CA GLU A 107 -23.99 24.18 -20.31
C GLU A 107 -22.70 23.69 -19.63
N GLU A 108 -21.63 24.47 -19.68
CA GLU A 108 -20.36 24.16 -19.02
C GLU A 108 -20.55 24.02 -17.52
N ASN A 109 -21.22 25.00 -16.90
CA ASN A 109 -21.51 24.98 -15.47
C ASN A 109 -22.38 23.77 -15.09
N TYR A 110 -23.39 23.43 -15.90
CA TYR A 110 -24.21 22.23 -15.70
C TYR A 110 -23.35 20.96 -15.66
N TRP A 111 -22.45 20.78 -16.64
CA TRP A 111 -21.60 19.58 -16.70
C TRP A 111 -20.55 19.53 -15.60
N ILE A 112 -19.94 20.67 -15.25
CA ILE A 112 -19.03 20.79 -14.11
C ILE A 112 -19.74 20.35 -12.83
N ASP A 113 -20.98 20.78 -12.62
CA ASP A 113 -21.76 20.44 -11.45
C ASP A 113 -22.11 18.95 -11.39
N ILE A 114 -22.43 18.32 -12.52
CA ILE A 114 -22.60 16.85 -12.57
C ILE A 114 -21.29 16.13 -12.22
N LEU A 115 -20.18 16.58 -12.81
CA LEU A 115 -18.86 15.99 -12.56
C LEU A 115 -18.43 16.13 -11.09
N LYS A 116 -18.79 17.21 -10.39
CA LYS A 116 -18.57 17.35 -8.93
C LYS A 116 -19.13 16.16 -8.18
N ARG A 117 -20.42 15.86 -8.39
CA ARG A 117 -21.11 14.76 -7.70
C ARG A 117 -20.51 13.41 -8.05
N VAL A 118 -20.15 13.22 -9.32
CA VAL A 118 -19.50 12.00 -9.78
C VAL A 118 -18.13 11.81 -9.12
N VAL A 119 -17.29 12.85 -9.09
CA VAL A 119 -15.96 12.79 -8.47
C VAL A 119 -16.08 12.52 -6.97
N GLU A 120 -17.02 13.16 -6.27
CA GLU A 120 -17.23 12.89 -4.84
C GLU A 120 -17.71 11.46 -4.58
N ALA A 121 -18.61 10.92 -5.41
CA ALA A 121 -19.02 9.52 -5.32
C ALA A 121 -17.84 8.56 -5.54
N VAL A 122 -16.98 8.85 -6.52
CA VAL A 122 -15.77 8.07 -6.78
C VAL A 122 -14.80 8.15 -5.60
N ARG A 123 -14.52 9.35 -5.11
CA ARG A 123 -13.66 9.60 -3.95
C ARG A 123 -14.16 8.84 -2.73
N PHE A 124 -15.46 8.93 -2.43
CA PHE A 124 -16.07 8.28 -1.28
C PHE A 124 -15.87 6.75 -1.28
N LEU A 125 -16.04 6.12 -2.44
CA LEU A 125 -15.90 4.68 -2.62
C LEU A 125 -14.44 4.25 -2.57
N SER A 126 -13.55 4.98 -3.26
CA SER A 126 -12.13 4.64 -3.37
C SER A 126 -11.41 4.75 -2.03
N THR A 127 -11.65 5.82 -1.26
CA THR A 127 -10.98 6.04 0.04
C THR A 127 -11.38 5.01 1.10
N ARG A 128 -12.50 4.29 0.91
CA ARG A 128 -12.99 3.26 1.83
C ARG A 128 -12.73 1.83 1.32
N GLY A 129 -12.10 1.69 0.15
CA GLY A 129 -11.95 0.39 -0.51
C GLY A 129 -13.29 -0.33 -0.69
N LEU A 130 -14.37 0.39 -1.01
CA LEU A 130 -15.68 -0.20 -1.30
C LEU A 130 -15.75 -0.69 -2.74
N ALA A 131 -16.62 -1.66 -3.04
CA ALA A 131 -16.84 -2.15 -4.40
C ALA A 131 -17.54 -1.08 -5.27
N PHE A 132 -17.09 -0.79 -6.48
CA PHE A 132 -17.77 0.12 -7.43
C PHE A 132 -18.92 -0.58 -8.18
N ARG A 133 -18.77 -1.89 -8.45
CA ARG A 133 -19.56 -2.61 -9.45
C ARG A 133 -20.35 -3.76 -8.82
N ASP A 134 -21.45 -4.11 -9.48
CA ASP A 134 -22.24 -5.32 -9.26
C ASP A 134 -22.76 -5.82 -10.62
N SER A 135 -23.72 -6.74 -10.60
CA SER A 135 -24.21 -7.55 -11.71
C SER A 135 -24.82 -6.73 -12.86
N HIS A 136 -25.36 -5.54 -12.56
CA HIS A 136 -26.03 -4.69 -13.53
C HIS A 136 -25.41 -3.28 -13.59
N GLU A 137 -25.42 -2.67 -14.79
CA GLU A 137 -24.94 -1.29 -15.02
C GLU A 137 -26.10 -0.34 -15.34
N VAL A 138 -27.29 -0.62 -14.80
CA VAL A 138 -28.54 0.11 -15.08
C VAL A 138 -28.99 0.87 -13.84
N ILE A 139 -29.25 2.16 -13.99
CA ILE A 139 -29.67 3.02 -12.87
C ILE A 139 -31.11 2.70 -12.46
N GLY A 140 -31.37 2.65 -11.14
CA GLY A 140 -32.67 2.27 -10.57
C GLY A 140 -32.92 0.77 -10.35
N VAL A 141 -31.97 -0.10 -10.72
CA VAL A 141 -32.01 -1.54 -10.38
C VAL A 141 -31.37 -1.77 -9.01
N THR A 142 -31.91 -2.69 -8.21
CA THR A 142 -31.41 -2.97 -6.85
C THR A 142 -29.94 -3.41 -6.81
N ASP A 143 -29.49 -4.11 -7.87
CA ASP A 143 -28.14 -4.70 -7.97
C ASP A 143 -27.27 -3.95 -8.99
N ASN A 144 -27.36 -2.61 -9.01
CA ASN A 144 -26.62 -1.75 -9.95
C ASN A 144 -25.21 -1.33 -9.46
N GLY A 145 -24.77 -1.91 -8.34
CA GLY A 145 -23.48 -1.67 -7.71
C GLY A 145 -23.40 -0.33 -6.98
N ASN A 146 -22.45 -0.22 -6.03
CA ASN A 146 -22.43 0.92 -5.12
C ASN A 146 -22.17 2.26 -5.82
N TYR A 147 -21.52 2.28 -6.97
CA TYR A 147 -21.29 3.52 -7.72
C TYR A 147 -22.59 4.14 -8.22
N LEU A 148 -23.39 3.37 -8.96
CA LEU A 148 -24.68 3.85 -9.46
C LEU A 148 -25.69 3.99 -8.31
N GLY A 149 -25.68 3.08 -7.33
CA GLY A 149 -26.52 3.16 -6.15
C GLY A 149 -26.27 4.41 -5.29
N ILE A 150 -25.01 4.87 -5.16
CA ILE A 150 -24.71 6.15 -4.49
C ILE A 150 -25.19 7.34 -5.31
N LEU A 151 -25.06 7.31 -6.64
CA LEU A 151 -25.59 8.38 -7.48
C LEU A 151 -27.12 8.45 -7.39
N ASP A 152 -27.80 7.30 -7.34
CA ASP A 152 -29.24 7.20 -7.07
C ASP A 152 -29.62 7.78 -5.70
N LEU A 153 -28.81 7.49 -4.67
CA LEU A 153 -29.00 8.04 -3.33
C LEU A 153 -28.85 9.56 -3.32
N ILE A 154 -27.80 10.10 -3.95
CA ILE A 154 -27.56 11.55 -4.04
C ILE A 154 -28.70 12.21 -4.80
N ALA A 155 -29.19 11.60 -5.89
CA ALA A 155 -30.29 12.13 -6.70
C ALA A 155 -31.61 12.27 -5.93
N LYS A 156 -31.81 11.55 -4.81
CA LYS A 156 -32.99 11.77 -3.94
C LYS A 156 -32.99 13.15 -3.28
N PHE A 157 -31.80 13.72 -3.06
CA PHE A 157 -31.61 15.01 -2.38
C PHE A 157 -31.08 16.11 -3.30
N ASP A 158 -30.61 15.74 -4.49
CA ASP A 158 -29.99 16.63 -5.46
C ASP A 158 -30.83 16.73 -6.76
N PRO A 159 -31.57 17.84 -6.96
CA PRO A 159 -32.41 18.02 -8.13
C PRO A 159 -31.64 18.03 -9.46
N VAL A 160 -30.39 18.49 -9.45
CA VAL A 160 -29.56 18.59 -10.66
C VAL A 160 -29.16 17.20 -11.13
N LEU A 161 -28.69 16.35 -10.21
CA LEU A 161 -28.35 14.96 -10.51
C LEU A 161 -29.59 14.15 -10.88
N LYS A 162 -30.72 14.38 -10.20
CA LYS A 162 -31.98 13.71 -10.52
C LYS A 162 -32.41 13.97 -11.97
N ALA A 163 -32.48 15.23 -12.36
CA ALA A 163 -32.82 15.62 -13.72
C ALA A 163 -31.81 15.05 -14.74
N HIS A 164 -30.52 14.98 -14.38
CA HIS A 164 -29.50 14.37 -15.23
C HIS A 164 -29.72 12.86 -15.43
N ILE A 165 -29.99 12.12 -14.35
CA ILE A 165 -30.25 10.68 -14.41
C ILE A 165 -31.51 10.38 -15.22
N GLU A 166 -32.60 11.11 -15.01
CA GLU A 166 -33.84 10.94 -15.78
C GLU A 166 -33.61 11.18 -17.28
N ASN A 167 -32.78 12.17 -17.62
CA ASN A 167 -32.51 12.53 -19.01
C ASN A 167 -31.43 11.67 -19.68
N TYR A 168 -30.46 11.10 -18.95
CA TYR A 168 -29.26 10.49 -19.55
C TYR A 168 -28.87 9.14 -18.94
N GLY A 169 -29.54 8.69 -17.87
CA GLY A 169 -29.10 7.57 -17.04
C GLY A 169 -29.03 6.22 -17.74
N ASN A 170 -30.01 5.94 -18.60
CA ASN A 170 -30.17 4.63 -19.26
C ASN A 170 -30.33 4.75 -20.80
N LYS A 171 -29.83 5.84 -21.41
CA LYS A 171 -30.02 6.13 -22.85
C LYS A 171 -29.21 5.25 -23.83
N GLY A 172 -28.38 4.34 -23.33
CA GLY A 172 -27.58 3.44 -24.15
C GLY A 172 -26.36 4.12 -24.82
N ARG A 173 -25.88 3.54 -25.93
CA ARG A 173 -24.68 4.02 -26.64
C ARG A 173 -25.01 5.26 -27.50
N GLY A 174 -24.12 6.25 -27.51
CA GLY A 174 -24.25 7.45 -28.35
C GLY A 174 -24.67 8.73 -27.62
N SER A 175 -25.14 8.62 -26.38
CA SER A 175 -25.36 9.78 -25.48
C SER A 175 -24.18 10.04 -24.56
N VAL A 176 -23.84 11.31 -24.32
CA VAL A 176 -22.77 11.69 -23.37
C VAL A 176 -23.28 11.53 -21.94
N SER A 177 -22.94 10.40 -21.33
CA SER A 177 -23.23 10.12 -19.92
C SER A 177 -21.93 10.14 -19.12
N TYR A 178 -21.72 11.19 -18.32
CA TYR A 178 -20.55 11.32 -17.43
C TYR A 178 -20.63 10.41 -16.19
N ILE A 179 -21.76 9.72 -16.01
CA ILE A 179 -21.97 8.72 -14.96
C ILE A 179 -21.68 7.29 -15.45
N SER A 180 -21.18 7.13 -16.68
CA SER A 180 -20.83 5.81 -17.19
C SER A 180 -19.58 5.24 -16.52
N LYS A 181 -19.52 3.91 -16.46
CA LYS A 181 -18.36 3.15 -15.98
C LYS A 181 -17.04 3.61 -16.58
N THR A 182 -17.00 3.86 -17.88
CA THR A 182 -15.77 4.31 -18.57
C THR A 182 -15.26 5.62 -18.02
N ILE A 183 -16.15 6.57 -17.70
CA ILE A 183 -15.78 7.84 -17.10
C ILE A 183 -15.33 7.65 -15.66
N CYS A 184 -16.02 6.80 -14.90
CA CYS A 184 -15.59 6.41 -13.56
C CYS A 184 -14.15 5.87 -13.55
N GLU A 185 -13.78 4.98 -14.48
CA GLU A 185 -12.41 4.47 -14.60
C GLU A 185 -11.38 5.54 -14.94
N GLU A 186 -11.71 6.44 -15.86
CA GLU A 186 -10.83 7.55 -16.21
C GLU A 186 -10.60 8.49 -15.02
N LEU A 187 -11.65 8.79 -14.25
CA LEU A 187 -11.56 9.61 -13.04
C LEU A 187 -10.72 8.92 -11.95
N ILE A 188 -10.90 7.63 -11.72
CA ILE A 188 -10.05 6.84 -10.80
C ILE A 188 -8.58 6.95 -11.22
N GLY A 189 -8.29 6.77 -12.52
CA GLY A 189 -6.94 6.92 -13.07
C GLY A 189 -6.34 8.29 -12.80
N ILE A 190 -7.06 9.36 -13.16
CA ILE A 190 -6.61 10.75 -12.97
C ILE A 190 -6.39 11.07 -11.49
N MET A 191 -7.32 10.68 -10.61
CA MET A 191 -7.19 10.90 -9.17
C MET A 191 -5.97 10.18 -8.62
N SER A 192 -5.79 8.90 -8.98
CA SER A 192 -4.63 8.12 -8.50
C SER A 192 -3.31 8.69 -8.99
N LEU A 193 -3.23 9.14 -10.25
CA LEU A 193 -2.04 9.80 -10.78
C LEU A 193 -1.72 11.06 -9.99
N LYS A 194 -2.71 11.87 -9.65
CA LYS A 194 -2.47 13.11 -8.90
C LYS A 194 -1.93 12.85 -7.50
N VAL A 195 -2.45 11.83 -6.80
CA VAL A 195 -1.90 11.43 -5.50
C VAL A 195 -0.48 10.94 -5.67
N PHE A 196 -0.25 10.07 -6.66
CA PHE A 196 1.06 9.52 -6.95
C PHE A 196 2.08 10.63 -7.28
N ASP A 197 1.77 11.52 -8.21
CA ASP A 197 2.61 12.64 -8.62
C ASP A 197 2.89 13.57 -7.43
N HIS A 198 1.89 13.86 -6.59
CA HIS A 198 2.09 14.65 -5.36
C HIS A 198 3.12 14.00 -4.42
N ILE A 199 3.01 12.70 -4.17
CA ILE A 199 3.95 11.98 -3.30
C ILE A 199 5.36 11.97 -3.91
N VAL A 200 5.46 11.72 -5.21
CA VAL A 200 6.73 11.71 -5.94
C VAL A 200 7.38 13.09 -5.93
N ASP A 201 6.63 14.15 -6.18
CA ASP A 201 7.10 15.53 -6.14
C ASP A 201 7.65 15.89 -4.75
N ASP A 202 6.98 15.46 -3.68
CA ASP A 202 7.49 15.59 -2.32
C ASP A 202 8.82 14.83 -2.16
N ILE A 203 8.89 13.55 -2.54
CA ILE A 203 10.11 12.75 -2.41
C ILE A 203 11.28 13.40 -3.16
N ILE A 204 11.06 13.88 -4.38
CA ILE A 204 12.08 14.56 -5.19
C ILE A 204 12.52 15.87 -4.52
N LYS A 205 11.57 16.69 -4.08
CA LYS A 205 11.84 17.97 -3.39
C LYS A 205 12.67 17.77 -2.12
N TYR A 206 12.36 16.73 -1.36
CA TYR A 206 13.01 16.41 -0.10
C TYR A 206 14.30 15.58 -0.31
N LYS A 207 14.55 15.03 -1.49
CA LYS A 207 15.79 14.33 -1.88
C LYS A 207 16.00 13.02 -1.12
N TYR A 208 16.30 13.03 0.19
CA TYR A 208 16.68 11.85 0.97
C TYR A 208 15.48 11.00 1.34
N PHE A 209 15.59 9.68 1.11
CA PHE A 209 14.56 8.71 1.46
C PHE A 209 15.12 7.33 1.80
N GLY A 210 14.32 6.53 2.50
CA GLY A 210 14.51 5.08 2.66
C GLY A 210 13.43 4.32 1.91
N ILE A 211 13.79 3.19 1.31
CA ILE A 211 12.85 2.31 0.62
C ILE A 211 12.48 1.11 1.49
N VAL A 212 11.19 0.79 1.54
CA VAL A 212 10.64 -0.41 2.18
C VAL A 212 9.96 -1.24 1.09
N VAL A 213 10.40 -2.49 0.93
CA VAL A 213 9.76 -3.43 0.00
C VAL A 213 9.39 -4.70 0.72
N ASP A 214 8.18 -5.16 0.50
CA ASP A 214 7.69 -6.42 1.04
C ASP A 214 6.84 -7.13 -0.01
N SER A 215 6.71 -8.45 0.10
CA SER A 215 5.96 -9.27 -0.85
C SER A 215 4.83 -10.03 -0.18
N THR A 216 3.70 -10.15 -0.88
CA THR A 216 2.65 -11.10 -0.51
C THR A 216 2.09 -11.74 -1.77
N PRO A 217 1.74 -13.05 -1.72
CA PRO A 217 0.84 -13.60 -2.71
C PRO A 217 -0.52 -12.92 -2.55
N ASP A 218 -1.11 -12.54 -3.68
CA ASP A 218 -2.48 -12.03 -3.71
C ASP A 218 -3.52 -13.17 -3.80
N LEU A 219 -4.82 -12.82 -3.81
CA LEU A 219 -5.92 -13.80 -3.90
C LEU A 219 -5.91 -14.64 -5.19
N THR A 220 -5.19 -14.19 -6.22
CA THR A 220 -5.00 -14.89 -7.49
C THR A 220 -3.71 -15.70 -7.53
N HIS A 221 -3.01 -15.83 -6.40
CA HIS A 221 -1.70 -16.49 -6.29
C HIS A 221 -0.61 -15.85 -7.15
N ILE A 222 -0.73 -14.55 -7.43
CA ILE A 222 0.32 -13.76 -8.05
C ILE A 222 1.02 -12.97 -6.95
N ASP A 223 2.34 -13.02 -6.91
CA ASP A 223 3.10 -12.24 -5.93
C ASP A 223 3.13 -10.76 -6.29
N GLN A 224 2.85 -9.93 -5.29
CA GLN A 224 2.82 -8.48 -5.39
C GLN A 224 3.88 -7.89 -4.47
N LEU A 225 4.78 -7.07 -5.03
CA LEU A 225 5.69 -6.23 -4.25
C LEU A 225 4.99 -4.94 -3.88
N SER A 226 4.92 -4.66 -2.58
CA SER A 226 4.53 -3.34 -2.06
C SER A 226 5.75 -2.44 -2.04
N ILE A 227 5.69 -1.28 -2.69
CA ILE A 227 6.76 -0.28 -2.67
C ILE A 227 6.33 0.90 -1.81
N ILE A 228 7.06 1.11 -0.72
CA ILE A 228 6.84 2.21 0.22
C ILE A 228 8.12 3.03 0.36
N ILE A 229 7.96 4.35 0.48
CA ILE A 229 9.06 5.27 0.69
C ILE A 229 8.87 6.03 1.98
N ARG A 230 9.92 6.04 2.81
CA ARG A 230 10.02 6.80 4.05
C ARG A 230 10.88 8.05 3.81
N TYR A 231 10.37 9.23 4.13
CA TYR A 231 11.07 10.49 3.92
C TYR A 231 10.63 11.55 4.93
N CYS A 232 11.42 12.62 5.08
CA CYS A 232 11.10 13.74 5.96
C CYS A 232 10.52 14.94 5.19
N LEU A 233 9.26 15.27 5.46
CA LEU A 233 8.49 16.39 4.90
C LEU A 233 8.19 17.38 6.02
N ASN A 234 8.61 18.64 5.86
CA ASN A 234 8.35 19.73 6.81
C ASN A 234 8.66 19.39 8.28
N GLY A 235 9.74 18.64 8.52
CA GLY A 235 10.18 18.26 9.86
C GLY A 235 9.50 17.03 10.46
N MET A 236 8.53 16.44 9.75
CA MET A 236 7.86 15.20 10.15
C MET A 236 8.30 14.04 9.26
N VAL A 237 8.20 12.83 9.81
CA VAL A 237 8.48 11.59 9.08
C VAL A 237 7.19 11.08 8.45
N HIS A 238 7.26 10.74 7.17
CA HIS A 238 6.16 10.16 6.42
C HIS A 238 6.61 8.85 5.79
N GLU A 239 5.75 7.83 5.89
CA GLU A 239 5.80 6.63 5.06
C GLU A 239 4.65 6.71 4.06
N ARG A 240 4.95 6.52 2.78
CA ARG A 240 3.98 6.63 1.68
C ARG A 240 4.05 5.43 0.76
N PHE A 241 2.87 4.89 0.44
CA PHE A 241 2.70 3.79 -0.48
C PHE A 241 2.69 4.30 -1.92
N LEU A 242 3.56 3.74 -2.77
CA LEU A 242 3.65 4.14 -4.18
C LEU A 242 2.92 3.20 -5.13
N GLY A 243 2.78 1.92 -4.78
CA GLY A 243 2.06 0.98 -5.61
C GLY A 243 2.42 -0.47 -5.38
N PHE A 244 1.62 -1.35 -5.99
CA PHE A 244 1.94 -2.75 -6.15
C PHE A 244 2.61 -2.98 -7.50
N VAL A 245 3.60 -3.87 -7.50
CA VAL A 245 4.26 -4.34 -8.71
C VAL A 245 4.25 -5.86 -8.73
N SER A 246 3.63 -6.44 -9.75
CA SER A 246 3.61 -7.87 -9.96
C SER A 246 4.96 -8.38 -10.47
N PHE A 247 5.35 -9.58 -10.02
CA PHE A 247 6.58 -10.22 -10.46
C PHE A 247 6.40 -11.74 -10.55
N HIS A 248 7.21 -12.39 -11.39
CA HIS A 248 7.11 -13.83 -11.65
C HIS A 248 8.38 -14.60 -11.23
N SER A 249 9.53 -13.92 -11.17
CA SER A 249 10.79 -14.52 -10.73
C SER A 249 11.12 -14.06 -9.32
N HIS A 250 11.35 -15.03 -8.43
CA HIS A 250 11.70 -14.74 -7.04
C HIS A 250 13.18 -14.48 -6.82
N THR A 251 14.03 -14.49 -7.86
CA THR A 251 15.48 -14.25 -7.71
C THR A 251 15.75 -12.81 -7.25
N GLY A 252 16.76 -12.60 -6.39
CA GLY A 252 17.12 -11.27 -5.91
C GLY A 252 17.45 -10.27 -7.03
N GLU A 253 18.05 -10.73 -8.13
CA GLU A 253 18.31 -9.92 -9.33
C GLU A 253 17.02 -9.42 -9.98
N ALA A 254 16.08 -10.32 -10.30
CA ALA A 254 14.80 -9.93 -10.89
C ALA A 254 14.02 -8.94 -10.02
N LEU A 255 14.00 -9.16 -8.69
CA LEU A 255 13.38 -8.25 -7.73
C LEU A 255 14.04 -6.87 -7.77
N ALA A 256 15.38 -6.81 -7.84
CA ALA A 256 16.12 -5.57 -7.95
C ALA A 256 15.80 -4.83 -9.25
N THR A 257 15.78 -5.54 -10.38
CA THR A 257 15.38 -4.96 -11.67
C THR A 257 13.98 -4.37 -11.60
N THR A 258 13.01 -5.10 -11.05
CA THR A 258 11.62 -4.63 -10.92
C THR A 258 11.52 -3.35 -10.07
N VAL A 259 12.19 -3.30 -8.92
CA VAL A 259 12.20 -2.12 -8.04
C VAL A 259 12.88 -0.93 -8.72
N LEU A 260 14.04 -1.14 -9.34
CA LEU A 260 14.81 -0.08 -10.01
C LEU A 260 14.07 0.50 -11.22
N GLU A 261 13.42 -0.35 -12.03
CA GLU A 261 12.60 0.08 -13.15
C GLU A 261 11.40 0.91 -12.68
N PHE A 262 10.77 0.52 -11.57
CA PHE A 262 9.70 1.28 -10.96
C PHE A 262 10.17 2.67 -10.52
N LEU A 263 11.28 2.76 -9.77
CA LEU A 263 11.85 4.03 -9.32
C LEU A 263 12.21 4.94 -10.51
N LYS A 264 12.88 4.37 -11.53
CA LYS A 264 13.26 5.09 -12.76
C LYS A 264 12.05 5.62 -13.51
N ARG A 265 10.99 4.83 -13.67
CA ARG A 265 9.73 5.27 -14.30
C ARG A 265 9.03 6.38 -13.52
N SER A 266 9.19 6.36 -12.20
CA SER A 266 8.63 7.36 -11.28
C SER A 266 9.47 8.63 -11.20
N GLY A 267 10.67 8.65 -11.78
CA GLY A 267 11.59 9.79 -11.69
C GLY A 267 12.30 9.91 -10.33
N ILE A 268 12.27 8.86 -9.52
CA ILE A 268 12.94 8.81 -8.22
C ILE A 268 14.37 8.29 -8.42
N ASP A 269 15.35 9.11 -8.06
CA ASP A 269 16.77 8.76 -8.20
C ASP A 269 17.26 7.89 -7.04
N ILE A 270 17.70 6.67 -7.36
CA ILE A 270 18.26 5.72 -6.40
C ILE A 270 19.51 6.27 -5.70
N ALA A 271 20.23 7.22 -6.31
CA ALA A 271 21.40 7.86 -5.69
C ALA A 271 21.06 8.67 -4.43
N ASN A 272 19.78 9.07 -4.24
CA ASN A 272 19.32 9.76 -3.05
C ASN A 272 18.75 8.80 -1.98
N CYS A 273 18.68 7.50 -2.26
CA CYS A 273 18.31 6.49 -1.27
C CYS A 273 19.39 6.39 -0.18
N ARG A 274 18.99 6.35 1.09
CA ARG A 274 19.88 6.29 2.26
C ARG A 274 19.65 5.05 3.13
N ALA A 275 18.55 4.34 2.90
CA ALA A 275 18.27 3.08 3.55
C ALA A 275 17.39 2.18 2.69
N GLN A 276 17.51 0.88 2.89
CA GLN A 276 16.69 -0.14 2.27
C GLN A 276 16.25 -1.18 3.31
N THR A 277 14.96 -1.50 3.34
CA THR A 277 14.37 -2.38 4.37
C THR A 277 13.47 -3.44 3.73
N TYR A 278 13.78 -4.71 4.01
CA TYR A 278 13.07 -5.87 3.45
C TYR A 278 12.81 -6.95 4.51
N ASP A 279 12.09 -8.00 4.11
CA ASP A 279 12.01 -9.25 4.86
C ASP A 279 13.38 -9.97 4.91
N ASN A 280 13.48 -10.99 5.76
CA ASN A 280 14.72 -11.77 5.91
C ASN A 280 14.78 -12.95 4.91
N ALA A 281 13.98 -12.94 3.83
CA ALA A 281 14.06 -13.98 2.82
C ALA A 281 15.41 -13.89 2.09
N ALA A 282 15.99 -15.04 1.71
CA ALA A 282 17.32 -15.07 1.11
C ALA A 282 17.43 -14.26 -0.20
N ASN A 283 16.35 -14.20 -0.97
CA ASN A 283 16.30 -13.43 -2.21
C ASN A 283 16.22 -11.92 -1.99
N MET A 284 15.73 -11.47 -0.82
CA MET A 284 15.65 -10.05 -0.46
C MET A 284 16.90 -9.63 0.33
N SER A 285 17.16 -10.33 1.43
CA SER A 285 18.22 -10.06 2.41
C SER A 285 19.54 -10.78 2.12
N GLY A 286 19.70 -11.45 0.99
CA GLY A 286 20.93 -12.16 0.64
C GLY A 286 22.14 -11.21 0.50
N ARG A 287 23.24 -11.50 1.20
CA ARG A 287 24.44 -10.65 1.23
C ARG A 287 25.18 -10.55 -0.11
N TYR A 288 25.03 -11.55 -0.99
CA TYR A 288 25.78 -11.65 -2.25
C TYR A 288 24.88 -11.55 -3.49
N HIS A 289 23.70 -12.16 -3.45
CA HIS A 289 22.80 -12.26 -4.60
C HIS A 289 21.36 -11.83 -4.29
N GLY A 290 21.12 -11.25 -3.10
CA GLY A 290 19.82 -10.73 -2.73
C GLY A 290 19.58 -9.32 -3.29
N LEU A 291 18.32 -8.89 -3.28
CA LEU A 291 17.92 -7.50 -3.58
C LEU A 291 18.82 -6.49 -2.86
N GLN A 292 19.13 -6.73 -1.59
CA GLN A 292 19.94 -5.81 -0.80
C GLN A 292 21.35 -5.59 -1.36
N ALA A 293 21.97 -6.64 -1.90
CA ALA A 293 23.32 -6.59 -2.44
C ALA A 293 23.31 -5.79 -3.74
N GLN A 294 22.34 -6.06 -4.62
CA GLN A 294 22.19 -5.38 -5.90
C GLN A 294 21.95 -3.87 -5.74
N ILE A 295 21.09 -3.45 -4.81
CA ILE A 295 20.87 -2.02 -4.55
C ILE A 295 22.10 -1.38 -3.92
N LYS A 296 22.81 -2.10 -3.05
CA LYS A 296 24.03 -1.60 -2.41
C LYS A 296 25.16 -1.41 -3.43
N ASP A 297 25.30 -2.31 -4.39
CA ASP A 297 26.29 -2.21 -5.47
C ASP A 297 26.05 -0.96 -6.36
N LEU A 298 24.80 -0.52 -6.48
CA LEU A 298 24.44 0.72 -7.20
C LEU A 298 24.56 1.98 -6.33
N ASN A 299 24.29 1.85 -5.02
CA ASN A 299 24.38 2.95 -4.07
C ASN A 299 24.86 2.45 -2.71
N ASP A 300 26.15 2.63 -2.44
CA ASP A 300 26.80 2.25 -1.18
C ASP A 300 26.19 2.94 0.07
N LEU A 301 25.51 4.06 -0.11
CA LEU A 301 24.84 4.81 0.97
C LEU A 301 23.45 4.26 1.30
N ALA A 302 22.88 3.35 0.51
CA ALA A 302 21.61 2.70 0.81
C ALA A 302 21.82 1.55 1.80
N PHE A 303 21.91 1.85 3.10
CA PHE A 303 22.15 0.83 4.11
C PHE A 303 20.98 -0.13 4.29
N TYR A 304 21.28 -1.44 4.29
CA TYR A 304 20.28 -2.46 4.58
C TYR A 304 19.93 -2.52 6.06
N VAL A 305 18.64 -2.43 6.34
CA VAL A 305 18.04 -2.59 7.66
C VAL A 305 17.04 -3.74 7.59
N PRO A 306 17.23 -4.84 8.35
CA PRO A 306 16.23 -5.88 8.37
C PRO A 306 14.94 -5.36 9.03
N CYS A 307 13.78 -5.80 8.54
CA CYS A 307 12.52 -5.45 9.18
C CYS A 307 12.45 -6.02 10.60
N VAL A 308 12.23 -5.16 11.62
CA VAL A 308 12.15 -5.63 13.02
C VAL A 308 10.92 -6.51 13.26
N ALA A 309 9.75 -6.18 12.68
CA ALA A 309 8.52 -6.94 12.89
C ALA A 309 8.64 -8.39 12.39
N HIS A 310 9.13 -8.56 11.16
CA HIS A 310 9.44 -9.88 10.62
C HIS A 310 10.54 -10.58 11.42
N SER A 311 11.55 -9.83 11.85
CA SER A 311 12.63 -10.33 12.68
C SER A 311 12.12 -10.90 14.02
N LEU A 312 11.26 -10.19 14.75
CA LEU A 312 10.65 -10.68 15.99
C LEU A 312 9.74 -11.89 15.77
N ASN A 313 8.98 -11.91 14.68
CA ASN A 313 8.18 -13.09 14.30
C ASN A 313 9.06 -14.34 14.12
N LEU A 314 10.17 -14.21 13.39
CA LEU A 314 11.11 -15.31 13.19
C LEU A 314 11.80 -15.76 14.49
N VAL A 315 12.08 -14.85 15.43
CA VAL A 315 12.66 -15.22 16.75
C VAL A 315 11.72 -16.15 17.49
N GLY A 316 10.43 -15.81 17.54
CA GLY A 316 9.41 -16.62 18.20
C GLY A 316 9.27 -18.01 17.55
N ASP A 317 9.20 -18.04 16.21
CA ASP A 317 9.03 -19.28 15.45
C ASP A 317 10.23 -20.24 15.62
N CYS A 318 11.45 -19.72 15.52
CA CYS A 318 12.66 -20.51 15.77
C CYS A 318 12.68 -21.10 17.19
N SER A 319 12.39 -20.29 18.20
CA SER A 319 12.45 -20.72 19.60
C SER A 319 11.34 -21.71 19.97
N ALA A 320 10.17 -21.62 19.34
CA ALA A 320 9.08 -22.57 19.55
C ALA A 320 9.30 -23.94 18.91
N LYS A 321 10.20 -24.02 17.93
CA LYS A 321 10.60 -25.26 17.24
C LYS A 321 11.86 -25.90 17.83
N GLU A 322 12.49 -25.26 18.82
CA GLU A 322 13.78 -25.69 19.35
C GLU A 322 13.70 -26.99 20.18
N CYS A 323 12.61 -27.17 20.94
CA CYS A 323 12.45 -28.34 21.81
C CYS A 323 11.08 -29.02 21.66
N LEU A 324 11.04 -30.32 21.96
CA LEU A 324 9.87 -31.15 21.75
C LEU A 324 8.68 -30.71 22.62
N GLU A 325 8.93 -30.24 23.83
CA GLU A 325 7.92 -29.73 24.74
C GLU A 325 7.25 -28.46 24.20
N ALA A 326 8.00 -27.54 23.60
CA ALA A 326 7.44 -26.36 22.93
C ALA A 326 6.60 -26.74 21.70
N ILE A 327 7.11 -27.63 20.85
CA ILE A 327 6.37 -28.14 19.68
C ILE A 327 5.05 -28.80 20.12
N ASN A 328 5.09 -29.62 21.18
CA ASN A 328 3.90 -30.27 21.72
C ASN A 328 2.90 -29.25 22.27
N PHE A 329 3.38 -28.22 22.97
CA PHE A 329 2.54 -27.16 23.50
C PHE A 329 1.76 -26.43 22.39
N PHE A 330 2.47 -25.92 21.37
CA PHE A 330 1.82 -25.22 20.25
C PHE A 330 0.93 -26.15 19.41
N SER A 331 1.28 -27.44 19.27
CA SER A 331 0.42 -28.45 18.65
C SER A 331 -0.89 -28.66 19.43
N ILE A 332 -0.83 -28.67 20.77
CA ILE A 332 -2.02 -28.77 21.63
C ILE A 332 -2.88 -27.52 21.49
N LEU A 333 -2.27 -26.34 21.47
CA LEU A 333 -2.97 -25.06 21.31
C LEU A 333 -3.73 -25.00 19.97
N GLN A 334 -3.10 -25.43 18.87
CA GLN A 334 -3.77 -25.51 17.57
C GLN A 334 -4.89 -26.55 17.56
N LYS A 335 -4.67 -27.74 18.15
CA LYS A 335 -5.69 -28.79 18.26
C LYS A 335 -6.89 -28.33 19.08
N LEU A 336 -6.65 -27.58 20.14
CA LEU A 336 -7.71 -27.01 20.98
C LEU A 336 -8.58 -26.05 20.16
N TYR A 337 -7.97 -25.12 19.42
CA TYR A 337 -8.71 -24.22 18.53
C TYR A 337 -9.47 -25.01 17.46
N ALA A 338 -8.80 -25.93 16.74
CA ALA A 338 -9.40 -26.73 15.67
C ALA A 338 -10.58 -27.57 16.19
N PHE A 339 -10.49 -28.11 17.40
CA PHE A 339 -11.57 -28.85 18.03
C PHE A 339 -12.82 -27.97 18.20
N PHE A 340 -12.70 -26.79 18.79
CA PHE A 340 -13.87 -25.92 18.96
C PHE A 340 -14.36 -25.32 17.62
N ALA A 341 -13.44 -24.87 16.76
CA ALA A 341 -13.77 -24.21 15.50
C ALA A 341 -14.47 -25.14 14.50
N ALA A 342 -14.24 -26.45 14.60
CA ALA A 342 -14.84 -27.44 13.72
C ALA A 342 -16.35 -27.70 13.99
N SER A 343 -16.98 -27.09 15.00
CA SER A 343 -18.44 -27.13 15.18
C SER A 343 -18.98 -25.88 15.82
N THR A 344 -20.00 -25.28 15.22
CA THR A 344 -20.73 -24.13 15.78
C THR A 344 -21.38 -24.46 17.12
N HIS A 345 -21.84 -25.70 17.33
CA HIS A 345 -22.35 -26.16 18.62
C HIS A 345 -21.26 -26.12 19.71
N ARG A 346 -20.10 -26.72 19.45
CA ARG A 346 -18.97 -26.74 20.41
C ARG A 346 -18.48 -25.33 20.72
N TRP A 347 -18.42 -24.48 19.71
CA TRP A 347 -18.07 -23.08 19.87
C TRP A 347 -19.07 -22.33 20.77
N ASP A 348 -20.37 -22.56 20.56
CA ASP A 348 -21.42 -21.95 21.38
C ASP A 348 -21.38 -22.43 22.83
N VAL A 349 -21.15 -23.73 23.08
CA VAL A 349 -20.96 -24.27 24.45
C VAL A 349 -19.78 -23.58 25.14
N LEU A 350 -18.65 -23.39 24.45
CA LEU A 350 -17.50 -22.65 24.98
C LEU A 350 -17.87 -21.20 25.31
N LEU A 351 -18.60 -20.53 24.42
CA LEU A 351 -19.00 -19.13 24.61
C LEU A 351 -19.98 -18.95 25.77
N ARG A 352 -20.97 -19.83 25.93
CA ARG A 352 -21.93 -19.81 27.05
C ARG A 352 -21.24 -19.94 28.40
N ASN A 353 -20.19 -20.76 28.46
CA ASN A 353 -19.41 -20.97 29.68
C ASN A 353 -18.36 -19.88 29.92
N SER A 354 -18.06 -19.07 28.91
CA SER A 354 -17.10 -17.96 28.99
C SER A 354 -17.76 -16.67 29.50
N LYS A 355 -16.97 -15.80 30.14
CA LYS A 355 -17.44 -14.45 30.47
C LYS A 355 -17.57 -13.65 29.16
N LYS A 356 -18.68 -12.91 28.99
CA LYS A 356 -18.96 -12.07 27.79
C LYS A 356 -17.85 -11.09 27.41
N SER A 357 -16.93 -10.75 28.31
CA SER A 357 -15.78 -9.85 28.09
C SER A 357 -14.43 -10.56 27.89
N SER A 358 -14.38 -11.90 27.86
CA SER A 358 -13.13 -12.65 27.77
C SER A 358 -12.65 -12.86 26.32
N LYS A 359 -11.33 -12.89 26.11
CA LYS A 359 -10.73 -13.20 24.80
C LYS A 359 -11.02 -14.66 24.42
N THR A 360 -11.64 -14.90 23.27
CA THR A 360 -11.93 -16.25 22.76
C THR A 360 -10.69 -16.89 22.12
N LEU A 361 -10.66 -18.24 22.08
CA LEU A 361 -9.60 -19.00 21.40
C LEU A 361 -9.41 -18.51 19.96
N LYS A 362 -8.16 -18.43 19.52
CA LYS A 362 -7.78 -18.06 18.16
C LYS A 362 -6.91 -19.13 17.52
N SER A 363 -6.95 -19.24 16.20
CA SER A 363 -6.00 -20.06 15.46
C SER A 363 -4.60 -19.50 15.64
N LEU A 364 -3.60 -20.38 15.69
CA LEU A 364 -2.25 -19.96 15.38
C LEU A 364 -2.24 -19.59 13.89
N SER A 365 -1.75 -18.39 13.57
CA SER A 365 -1.45 -18.04 12.18
C SER A 365 -0.03 -18.50 11.89
N THR A 366 0.22 -19.07 10.71
CA THR A 366 1.55 -19.51 10.29
C THR A 366 2.51 -18.35 9.99
N THR A 367 1.98 -17.13 9.79
CA THR A 367 2.75 -15.97 9.31
C THR A 367 2.96 -14.85 10.34
N ARG A 368 2.22 -14.82 11.47
CA ARG A 368 2.31 -13.73 12.46
C ARG A 368 2.26 -14.23 13.91
N TRP A 369 3.26 -13.85 14.70
CA TRP A 369 3.43 -14.24 16.10
C TRP A 369 2.48 -13.51 17.06
N SER A 370 1.95 -12.34 16.67
CA SER A 370 0.90 -11.62 17.42
C SER A 370 -0.36 -12.48 17.60
N CYS A 371 -0.70 -13.33 16.62
CA CYS A 371 -1.80 -14.29 16.74
C CYS A 371 -1.52 -15.36 17.80
N SER A 372 -0.27 -15.78 17.97
CA SER A 372 0.15 -16.70 19.03
C SER A 372 -0.03 -16.06 20.40
N ASN A 373 0.30 -14.78 20.57
CA ASN A 373 0.05 -14.05 21.83
C ASN A 373 -1.43 -14.05 22.18
N ASP A 374 -2.31 -13.68 21.24
CA ASP A 374 -3.75 -13.68 21.47
C ASP A 374 -4.31 -15.07 21.80
N ALA A 375 -3.81 -16.12 21.14
CA ALA A 375 -4.23 -17.50 21.40
C ALA A 375 -3.83 -17.95 22.82
N ILE A 376 -2.63 -17.59 23.27
CA ILE A 376 -2.13 -17.93 24.61
C ILE A 376 -2.84 -17.11 25.68
N GLU A 377 -3.07 -15.81 25.47
CA GLU A 377 -3.85 -14.99 26.39
C GLU A 377 -5.28 -15.50 26.54
N ALA A 378 -5.91 -15.92 25.42
CA ALA A 378 -7.24 -16.54 25.45
C ALA A 378 -7.25 -17.86 26.23
N LEU A 379 -6.24 -18.72 26.05
CA LEU A 379 -6.10 -19.96 26.81
C LEU A 379 -5.87 -19.68 28.30
N ALA A 380 -4.94 -18.79 28.64
CA ALA A 380 -4.59 -18.48 30.02
C ALA A 380 -5.77 -17.84 30.77
N GLY A 381 -6.49 -16.91 30.13
CA GLY A 381 -7.65 -16.24 30.73
C GLY A 381 -8.87 -17.14 30.91
N ASN A 382 -9.02 -18.18 30.09
CA ASN A 382 -10.17 -19.09 30.08
C ASN A 382 -9.82 -20.54 30.44
N TYR A 383 -8.67 -20.79 31.08
CA TYR A 383 -8.15 -22.15 31.27
C TYR A 383 -9.15 -23.10 31.95
N ASN A 384 -9.75 -22.66 33.07
CA ASN A 384 -10.78 -23.42 33.79
C ASN A 384 -12.05 -23.64 32.96
N VAL A 385 -12.49 -22.61 32.23
CA VAL A 385 -13.70 -22.66 31.38
C VAL A 385 -13.51 -23.68 30.26
N ILE A 386 -12.36 -23.63 29.60
CA ILE A 386 -11.98 -24.57 28.54
C ILE A 386 -11.91 -25.99 29.09
N TYR A 387 -11.26 -26.18 30.23
CA TYR A 387 -11.15 -27.49 30.88
C TYR A 387 -12.52 -28.07 31.23
N ASN A 388 -13.39 -27.29 31.88
CA ASN A 388 -14.73 -27.72 32.26
C ASN A 388 -15.58 -28.04 31.02
N THR A 389 -15.53 -27.19 30.01
CA THR A 389 -16.26 -27.41 28.76
C THR A 389 -15.83 -28.71 28.06
N LEU A 390 -14.52 -29.00 28.00
CA LEU A 390 -14.02 -30.28 27.48
C LEU A 390 -14.44 -31.46 28.37
N SER A 391 -14.56 -31.26 29.68
CA SER A 391 -15.07 -32.25 30.61
C SER A 391 -16.53 -32.58 30.34
N ASP A 392 -17.36 -31.55 30.13
CA ASP A 392 -18.79 -31.68 29.84
C ASP A 392 -19.01 -32.39 28.50
N ILE A 393 -18.34 -31.93 27.43
CA ILE A 393 -18.39 -32.56 26.11
C ILE A 393 -17.90 -34.02 26.16
N SER A 394 -16.87 -34.32 26.96
CA SER A 394 -16.37 -35.71 27.07
C SER A 394 -17.38 -36.67 27.73
N LYS A 395 -18.29 -36.14 28.56
CA LYS A 395 -19.30 -36.90 29.32
C LYS A 395 -20.67 -36.89 28.67
N ASP A 396 -20.94 -35.96 27.76
CA ASP A 396 -22.21 -35.88 27.05
C ASP A 396 -22.43 -37.13 26.19
N ILE A 397 -23.53 -37.83 26.43
CA ILE A 397 -23.89 -39.07 25.72
C ILE A 397 -24.42 -38.75 24.33
N ASN A 398 -24.90 -37.52 24.10
CA ASN A 398 -25.45 -37.07 22.83
C ASN A 398 -24.37 -36.68 21.82
N GLU A 399 -23.13 -36.45 22.29
CA GLU A 399 -21.98 -36.18 21.44
C GLU A 399 -21.42 -37.48 20.84
N ASN A 400 -20.89 -37.40 19.62
CA ASN A 400 -20.36 -38.59 18.93
C ASN A 400 -19.11 -39.16 19.65
N SER A 401 -18.83 -40.45 19.43
CA SER A 401 -17.73 -41.16 20.12
C SER A 401 -16.37 -40.47 19.94
N ASP A 402 -16.10 -39.96 18.75
CA ASP A 402 -14.83 -39.35 18.38
C ASP A 402 -14.66 -37.98 19.06
N THR A 403 -15.71 -37.16 19.11
CA THR A 403 -15.72 -35.87 19.81
C THR A 403 -15.54 -36.05 21.31
N ARG A 404 -16.20 -37.04 21.90
CA ARG A 404 -16.02 -37.39 23.31
C ARG A 404 -14.59 -37.84 23.60
N HIS A 405 -14.04 -38.68 22.72
CA HIS A 405 -12.67 -39.16 22.82
C HIS A 405 -11.66 -38.01 22.71
N ASP A 406 -11.80 -37.16 21.69
CA ASP A 406 -10.93 -36.02 21.43
C ASP A 406 -11.01 -34.98 22.56
N ALA A 407 -12.21 -34.65 23.03
CA ALA A 407 -12.40 -33.78 24.18
C ALA A 407 -11.66 -34.31 25.42
N ASN A 408 -11.81 -35.61 25.72
CA ASN A 408 -11.13 -36.26 26.83
C ASN A 408 -9.60 -36.30 26.64
N SER A 409 -9.14 -36.52 25.40
CA SER A 409 -7.73 -36.58 25.04
C SER A 409 -7.04 -35.22 25.21
N ILE A 410 -7.69 -34.13 24.79
CA ILE A 410 -7.21 -32.76 24.99
C ILE A 410 -7.26 -32.40 26.48
N LYS A 411 -8.37 -32.71 27.17
CA LYS A 411 -8.55 -32.49 28.61
C LYS A 411 -7.42 -33.12 29.44
N LYS A 412 -7.08 -34.39 29.17
CA LYS A 412 -5.98 -35.09 29.85
C LYS A 412 -4.61 -34.42 29.67
N LYS A 413 -4.42 -33.67 28.59
CA LYS A 413 -3.18 -32.91 28.36
C LYS A 413 -3.18 -31.59 29.14
N LEU A 414 -4.31 -30.89 29.23
CA LEU A 414 -4.44 -29.64 29.99
C LEU A 414 -4.28 -29.83 31.51
N ILE A 415 -4.53 -31.02 32.05
CA ILE A 415 -4.31 -31.31 33.48
C ILE A 415 -2.81 -31.27 33.85
N LYS A 416 -1.92 -31.50 32.89
CA LYS A 416 -0.49 -31.62 33.15
C LYS A 416 0.13 -30.27 33.52
N LEU A 417 0.92 -30.25 34.59
CA LEU A 417 1.64 -29.05 35.04
C LEU A 417 2.53 -28.48 33.92
N GLU A 418 3.09 -29.34 33.08
CA GLU A 418 3.89 -28.96 31.91
C GLU A 418 3.14 -28.02 30.96
N ILE A 419 1.86 -28.29 30.71
CA ILE A 419 1.08 -27.47 29.78
C ILE A 419 0.69 -26.15 30.44
N ALA A 420 0.28 -26.17 31.72
CA ALA A 420 0.00 -24.95 32.47
C ALA A 420 1.24 -24.05 32.58
N PHE A 421 2.40 -24.64 32.89
CA PHE A 421 3.67 -23.92 32.95
C PHE A 421 4.01 -23.28 31.60
N MET A 422 3.93 -24.05 30.51
CA MET A 422 4.20 -23.52 29.17
C MET A 422 3.20 -22.42 28.77
N THR A 423 1.93 -22.52 29.19
CA THR A 423 0.95 -21.44 29.00
C THR A 423 1.41 -20.14 29.67
N ILE A 424 1.86 -20.19 30.93
CA ILE A 424 2.29 -18.99 31.66
C ILE A 424 3.64 -18.46 31.16
N PHE A 425 4.61 -19.35 30.95
CA PHE A 425 5.92 -18.99 30.41
C PHE A 425 5.78 -18.25 29.07
N TRP A 426 5.04 -18.85 28.12
CA TRP A 426 4.83 -18.21 26.83
C TRP A 426 3.93 -16.98 26.93
N LYS A 427 2.97 -16.90 27.86
CA LYS A 427 2.20 -15.67 28.09
C LYS A 427 3.11 -14.49 28.45
N HIS A 428 4.09 -14.69 29.33
CA HIS A 428 5.06 -13.65 29.70
C HIS A 428 5.96 -13.26 28.52
N VAL A 429 6.54 -14.26 27.85
CA VAL A 429 7.41 -14.02 26.67
C VAL A 429 6.62 -13.31 25.56
N LEU A 430 5.46 -13.84 25.17
CA LEU A 430 4.70 -13.35 24.03
C LEU A 430 4.04 -12.00 24.30
N GLY A 431 3.62 -11.74 25.54
CA GLY A 431 3.09 -10.45 25.93
C GLY A 431 4.12 -9.33 25.73
N ARG A 432 5.37 -9.55 26.15
CA ARG A 432 6.46 -8.59 25.95
C ARG A 432 6.88 -8.46 24.49
N PHE A 433 6.99 -9.57 23.76
CA PHE A 433 7.30 -9.54 22.32
C PHE A 433 6.24 -8.77 21.52
N ASN A 434 4.94 -9.00 21.81
CA ASN A 434 3.84 -8.31 21.15
C ASN A 434 3.84 -6.81 21.49
N ALA A 435 4.02 -6.45 22.77
CA ALA A 435 4.11 -5.04 23.18
C ALA A 435 5.27 -4.30 22.49
N THR A 436 6.44 -4.93 22.42
CA THR A 436 7.61 -4.39 21.73
C THR A 436 7.38 -4.28 20.21
N SER A 437 6.78 -5.29 19.58
CA SER A 437 6.45 -5.27 18.15
C SER A 437 5.45 -4.16 17.80
N VAL A 438 4.37 -4.01 18.56
CA VAL A 438 3.36 -2.96 18.36
C VAL A 438 3.97 -1.58 18.56
N TYR A 439 4.87 -1.42 19.53
CA TYR A 439 5.57 -0.16 19.71
C TYR A 439 6.40 0.17 18.47
N LEU A 440 7.27 -0.74 18.01
CA LEU A 440 8.19 -0.55 16.88
C LEU A 440 7.50 -0.28 15.53
N GLN A 441 6.22 -0.63 15.41
CA GLN A 441 5.40 -0.37 14.22
C GLN A 441 4.92 1.09 14.08
N ARG A 442 5.27 1.98 15.02
CA ARG A 442 4.98 3.42 14.91
C ARG A 442 5.92 4.09 13.93
N ILE A 443 5.39 5.01 13.13
CA ILE A 443 6.14 5.70 12.08
C ILE A 443 7.19 6.64 12.70
N GLU A 444 6.89 7.23 13.84
CA GLU A 444 7.71 8.23 14.53
C GLU A 444 8.88 7.63 15.33
N ILE A 445 9.13 6.32 15.23
CA ILE A 445 10.26 5.71 15.95
C ILE A 445 11.54 5.89 15.13
N ASP A 446 12.59 6.32 15.82
CA ASP A 446 13.94 6.32 15.31
C ASP A 446 14.67 5.00 15.62
N MET A 447 15.74 4.74 14.86
CA MET A 447 16.50 3.49 14.93
C MET A 447 17.18 3.24 16.29
N VAL A 448 17.57 4.28 17.02
CA VAL A 448 18.26 4.14 18.31
C VAL A 448 17.26 3.73 19.39
N THR A 449 16.09 4.36 19.40
CA THR A 449 14.97 3.95 20.26
C THR A 449 14.56 2.51 19.92
N GLY A 450 14.52 2.17 18.63
CA GLY A 450 14.25 0.82 18.16
C GLY A 450 15.23 -0.23 18.71
N ASN A 451 16.53 0.04 18.60
CA ASN A 451 17.57 -0.84 19.13
C ASN A 451 17.51 -0.95 20.66
N SER A 452 17.24 0.15 21.36
CA SER A 452 17.07 0.16 22.83
C SER A 452 15.92 -0.73 23.28
N MET A 453 14.81 -0.77 22.55
CA MET A 453 13.68 -1.68 22.84
C MET A 453 14.05 -3.15 22.63
N LEU A 454 14.85 -3.46 21.61
CA LEU A 454 15.37 -4.82 21.41
C LEU A 454 16.34 -5.23 22.51
N GLN A 455 17.23 -4.34 22.95
CA GLN A 455 18.14 -4.58 24.07
C GLN A 455 17.40 -4.78 25.38
N SER A 456 16.37 -3.97 25.65
CA SER A 456 15.48 -4.16 26.81
C SER A 456 14.80 -5.54 26.77
N LEU A 457 14.36 -6.00 25.58
CA LEU A 457 13.78 -7.32 25.42
C LEU A 457 14.80 -8.44 25.63
N ILE A 458 16.07 -8.26 25.22
CA ILE A 458 17.17 -9.20 25.50
C ILE A 458 17.40 -9.34 27.00
N THR A 459 17.44 -8.23 27.73
CA THR A 459 17.61 -8.23 29.20
C THR A 459 16.46 -8.95 29.88
N PHE A 460 15.21 -8.65 29.48
CA PHE A 460 14.03 -9.35 30.00
C PHE A 460 14.12 -10.87 29.79
N VAL A 461 14.51 -11.32 28.60
CA VAL A 461 14.65 -12.76 28.31
C VAL A 461 15.76 -13.41 29.15
N ASP A 462 16.82 -12.69 29.51
CA ASP A 462 17.87 -13.18 30.41
C ASP A 462 17.35 -13.38 31.84
N GLU A 463 16.58 -12.41 32.33
CA GLU A 463 16.01 -12.44 33.67
C GLU A 463 15.03 -13.59 33.88
N LEU A 464 14.34 -14.04 32.81
CA LEU A 464 13.44 -15.20 32.86
C LEU A 464 14.10 -16.50 33.35
N ARG A 465 15.44 -16.61 33.30
CA ARG A 465 16.15 -17.76 33.87
C ARG A 465 15.95 -17.88 35.38
N ASN A 466 15.79 -16.75 36.05
CA ASN A 466 15.63 -16.66 37.50
C ASN A 466 14.16 -16.82 37.94
N ASP A 467 13.23 -16.61 37.01
CA ASP A 467 11.78 -16.59 37.29
C ASP A 467 11.12 -17.98 37.26
N PHE A 468 11.89 -19.06 37.08
CA PHE A 468 11.34 -20.41 36.94
C PHE A 468 10.38 -20.76 38.10
N ASP A 469 10.78 -20.48 39.33
CA ASP A 469 10.00 -20.81 40.53
C ASP A 469 8.70 -19.99 40.58
N ALA A 470 8.78 -18.68 40.26
CA ALA A 470 7.61 -17.79 40.22
C ALA A 470 6.60 -18.20 39.13
N ILE A 471 7.09 -18.58 37.94
CA ILE A 471 6.26 -19.07 36.82
C ILE A 471 5.62 -20.41 37.20
N GLU A 472 6.34 -21.28 37.91
CA GLU A 472 5.80 -22.55 38.40
C GLU A 472 4.65 -22.34 39.39
N ASP A 473 4.79 -21.38 40.31
CA ASP A 473 3.75 -21.06 41.28
C ASP A 473 2.52 -20.43 40.61
N GLU A 474 2.70 -19.52 39.64
CA GLU A 474 1.59 -19.00 38.84
C GLU A 474 0.89 -20.12 38.05
N ALA A 475 1.65 -21.06 37.47
CA ALA A 475 1.10 -22.20 36.73
C ALA A 475 0.28 -23.16 37.62
N LYS A 476 0.69 -23.37 38.87
CA LYS A 476 -0.07 -24.17 39.85
C LYS A 476 -1.39 -23.50 40.26
N ILE A 477 -1.47 -22.17 40.19
CA ILE A 477 -2.65 -21.38 40.55
C ILE A 477 -3.57 -21.16 39.33
N LEU A 478 -3.05 -21.31 38.10
CA LEU A 478 -3.78 -21.09 36.84
C LEU A 478 -5.15 -21.80 36.79
N SER A 479 -5.22 -23.02 37.32
CA SER A 479 -6.44 -23.81 37.35
C SER A 479 -6.44 -24.79 38.53
N THR A 480 -7.60 -24.97 39.15
CA THR A 480 -7.81 -25.97 40.21
C THR A 480 -7.66 -27.41 39.70
N SER A 481 -7.77 -27.61 38.39
CA SER A 481 -7.72 -28.91 37.74
C SER A 481 -6.32 -29.30 37.27
N VAL A 482 -5.33 -28.41 37.39
CA VAL A 482 -3.94 -28.66 37.03
C VAL A 482 -3.24 -29.44 38.13
N ASN A 483 -2.44 -30.43 37.74
CA ASN A 483 -1.60 -31.20 38.64
C ASN A 483 -0.56 -30.29 39.31
N LYS A 484 -0.30 -30.51 40.60
CA LYS A 484 0.70 -29.73 41.35
C LYS A 484 2.12 -30.29 41.23
N GLU A 485 2.25 -31.49 40.66
CA GLU A 485 3.53 -32.18 40.46
C GLU A 485 3.81 -32.35 38.97
N TRP A 486 5.10 -32.25 38.63
CA TRP A 486 5.61 -32.53 37.30
C TRP A 486 5.43 -34.01 36.95
N SER A 487 5.08 -34.31 35.70
CA SER A 487 5.00 -35.69 35.25
C SER A 487 6.40 -36.28 35.19
N ASN A 488 6.62 -37.34 35.98
CA ASN A 488 7.81 -38.17 35.85
C ASN A 488 7.67 -38.98 34.55
N GLY A 489 8.12 -38.40 33.44
CA GLY A 489 8.07 -39.06 32.15
C GLY A 489 8.74 -40.43 32.22
N ARG A 490 8.02 -41.48 31.78
CA ARG A 490 8.61 -42.76 31.37
C ARG A 490 9.41 -42.54 30.08
N LYS A 491 10.54 -41.83 30.14
CA LYS A 491 11.48 -41.71 29.02
C LYS A 491 12.90 -41.95 29.54
N ASN A 492 13.59 -42.84 28.84
CA ASN A 492 14.84 -43.47 29.25
C ASN A 492 15.84 -42.48 29.85
N LYS A 493 16.25 -42.80 31.08
CA LYS A 493 17.33 -42.15 31.83
C LYS A 493 18.54 -42.00 30.90
N ARG A 494 18.82 -40.79 30.41
CA ARG A 494 20.13 -40.51 29.82
C ARG A 494 21.14 -40.63 30.96
N LYS A 495 21.96 -41.68 30.91
CA LYS A 495 23.02 -41.93 31.89
C LYS A 495 24.13 -40.92 31.66
N ILE A 496 24.15 -39.85 32.43
CA ILE A 496 25.33 -38.99 32.55
C ILE A 496 26.31 -39.75 33.45
N ILE A 497 27.53 -39.99 32.96
CA ILE A 497 28.60 -40.59 33.74
C ILE A 497 29.41 -39.44 34.34
N GLN A 498 29.19 -39.13 35.62
CA GLN A 498 30.17 -38.34 36.38
C GLN A 498 31.29 -39.28 36.81
N LYS A 499 32.52 -39.00 36.36
CA LYS A 499 33.73 -39.65 36.90
C LYS A 499 34.24 -38.80 38.05
N TYR A 500 34.19 -39.34 39.27
CA TYR A 500 34.86 -38.74 40.42
C TYR A 500 36.36 -39.09 40.40
N SER A 501 37.18 -38.30 41.09
CA SER A 501 38.64 -38.46 41.18
C SER A 501 39.08 -39.76 41.87
N ASP A 502 38.17 -40.44 42.57
CA ASP A 502 38.36 -41.73 43.25
C ASP A 502 37.98 -42.94 42.37
N GLY A 503 37.58 -42.72 41.11
CA GLY A 503 37.18 -43.76 40.18
C GLY A 503 35.75 -44.27 40.38
N THR A 504 34.96 -43.68 41.28
CA THR A 504 33.53 -44.00 41.39
C THR A 504 32.73 -43.28 40.30
N THR A 505 31.71 -43.96 39.76
CA THR A 505 30.75 -43.39 38.82
C THR A 505 29.40 -43.19 39.51
N GLY A 506 29.02 -41.94 39.75
CA GLY A 506 27.68 -41.58 40.20
C GLY A 506 26.69 -41.50 39.05
N HIS A 507 25.48 -42.02 39.24
CA HIS A 507 24.36 -41.88 38.31
C HIS A 507 23.33 -40.91 38.87
N GLU A 508 23.39 -39.63 38.51
CA GLU A 508 22.29 -38.69 38.75
C GLU A 508 21.40 -38.59 37.51
N SER A 509 20.14 -38.98 37.66
CA SER A 509 19.09 -38.69 36.68
C SER A 509 18.40 -37.40 37.12
N LEU A 510 18.30 -36.41 36.24
CA LEU A 510 17.51 -35.21 36.50
C LEU A 510 16.06 -35.61 36.83
N LYS A 511 15.48 -35.01 37.88
CA LYS A 511 14.05 -35.17 38.22
C LYS A 511 13.19 -34.48 37.14
N GLY A 512 11.88 -34.78 37.07
CA GLY A 512 10.97 -34.22 36.06
C GLY A 512 11.01 -32.68 35.97
N ARG A 513 11.07 -32.02 37.14
CA ARG A 513 11.23 -30.56 37.28
C ARG A 513 12.52 -30.03 36.67
N ASP A 514 13.68 -30.59 37.07
CA ASP A 514 14.99 -30.14 36.60
C ASP A 514 15.20 -30.45 35.12
N THR A 515 14.60 -31.54 34.65
CA THR A 515 14.58 -31.89 33.22
C THR A 515 13.90 -30.80 32.40
N ILE A 516 12.76 -30.28 32.83
CA ILE A 516 12.04 -29.23 32.10
C ILE A 516 12.75 -27.89 32.23
N ARG A 517 13.24 -27.55 33.42
CA ARG A 517 14.03 -26.34 33.62
C ARG A 517 15.24 -26.28 32.68
N VAL A 518 16.03 -27.35 32.63
CA VAL A 518 17.29 -27.38 31.87
C VAL A 518 17.06 -27.69 30.39
N ASN A 519 16.34 -28.76 30.05
CA ASN A 519 16.23 -29.24 28.66
C ASN A 519 15.12 -28.56 27.86
N THR A 520 14.21 -27.81 28.50
CA THR A 520 13.13 -27.10 27.82
C THR A 520 13.30 -25.59 27.99
N ILE A 521 13.26 -25.08 29.22
CA ILE A 521 13.18 -23.63 29.45
C ILE A 521 14.48 -22.92 29.12
N PHE A 522 15.62 -23.39 29.64
CA PHE A 522 16.91 -22.77 29.31
C PHE A 522 17.24 -22.87 27.82
N VAL A 523 16.90 -23.99 27.17
CA VAL A 523 17.05 -24.14 25.71
C VAL A 523 16.25 -23.09 24.94
N ILE A 524 14.98 -22.86 25.31
CA ILE A 524 14.14 -21.82 24.68
C ILE A 524 14.72 -20.43 24.95
N ILE A 525 15.13 -20.13 26.18
CA ILE A 525 15.71 -18.83 26.56
C ILE A 525 17.01 -18.57 25.80
N ASP A 526 17.94 -19.52 25.78
CA ASP A 526 19.21 -19.44 25.06
C ASP A 526 18.97 -19.15 23.57
N LYS A 527 17.97 -19.83 22.97
CA LYS A 527 17.59 -19.63 21.59
C LYS A 527 16.99 -18.26 21.34
N LEU A 528 16.04 -17.81 22.18
CA LEU A 528 15.48 -16.46 22.12
C LEU A 528 16.58 -15.40 22.20
N GLN A 529 17.51 -15.52 23.15
CA GLN A 529 18.63 -14.60 23.31
C GLN A 529 19.54 -14.58 22.08
N THR A 530 19.92 -15.75 21.57
CA THR A 530 20.79 -15.87 20.40
C THR A 530 20.16 -15.21 19.18
N GLU A 531 18.89 -15.48 18.93
CA GLU A 531 18.15 -14.94 17.78
C GLU A 531 17.87 -13.44 17.92
N LEU A 532 17.56 -12.93 19.12
CA LEU A 532 17.44 -11.49 19.40
C LEU A 532 18.77 -10.77 19.19
N LYS A 533 19.87 -11.26 19.79
CA LYS A 533 21.20 -10.64 19.68
C LYS A 533 21.68 -10.59 18.23
N LYS A 534 21.47 -11.68 17.48
CA LYS A 534 21.77 -11.73 16.04
C LYS A 534 21.04 -10.62 15.27
N ARG A 535 19.76 -10.38 15.58
CA ARG A 535 18.97 -9.34 14.91
C ARG A 535 19.36 -7.93 15.37
N SER A 536 19.58 -7.73 16.66
CA SER A 536 20.02 -6.44 17.21
C SER A 536 21.34 -5.98 16.58
N SER A 537 22.26 -6.92 16.29
CA SER A 537 23.55 -6.59 15.67
C SER A 537 23.44 -5.90 14.30
N ALA A 538 22.34 -6.11 13.57
CA ALA A 538 22.11 -5.44 12.29
C ALA A 538 21.88 -3.92 12.44
N TYR A 539 21.43 -3.48 13.62
CA TYR A 539 21.16 -2.08 13.95
C TYR A 539 22.39 -1.37 14.54
N ASP A 540 23.42 -2.11 14.94
CA ASP A 540 24.60 -1.55 15.62
C ASP A 540 25.34 -0.58 14.70
N ASN A 541 25.46 -0.87 13.41
CA ASN A 541 26.14 0.01 12.46
C ASN A 541 25.51 1.41 12.40
N ILE A 542 24.18 1.46 12.30
CA ILE A 542 23.43 2.73 12.23
C ILE A 542 23.42 3.42 13.59
N THR A 543 23.27 2.65 14.67
CA THR A 543 23.34 3.16 16.04
C THR A 543 24.72 3.77 16.33
N ASN A 544 25.80 3.19 15.83
CA ASN A 544 27.15 3.72 15.97
C ASN A 544 27.39 4.98 15.14
N LEU A 545 26.76 5.09 13.97
CA LEU A 545 26.89 6.25 13.08
C LEU A 545 26.07 7.45 13.56
N PHE A 546 24.82 7.23 13.98
CA PHE A 546 23.87 8.30 14.29
C PHE A 546 23.47 8.38 15.77
N GLY A 547 23.84 7.41 16.59
CA GLY A 547 23.38 7.32 17.99
C GLY A 547 23.74 8.54 18.83
N PHE A 548 24.84 9.23 18.50
CA PHE A 548 25.25 10.45 19.17
C PHE A 548 24.18 11.56 19.09
N LEU A 549 23.36 11.58 18.03
CA LEU A 549 22.28 12.57 17.86
C LEU A 549 21.21 12.46 18.93
N THR A 550 21.06 11.31 19.60
CA THR A 550 20.08 11.13 20.69
C THR A 550 20.61 11.50 22.08
N ARG A 551 21.92 11.81 22.18
CA ARG A 551 22.65 12.00 23.45
C ARG A 551 23.49 13.27 23.46
N LEU A 552 23.11 14.26 22.65
CA LEU A 552 23.83 15.53 22.52
C LEU A 552 23.88 16.34 23.83
N ASP A 553 23.05 16.00 24.82
CA ASP A 553 23.04 16.61 26.16
C ASP A 553 24.15 16.08 27.10
N VAL A 554 24.60 14.83 26.90
CA VAL A 554 25.57 14.16 27.79
C VAL A 554 26.90 13.82 27.09
N ILE A 555 26.98 13.95 25.77
CA ILE A 555 28.18 13.55 25.01
C ILE A 555 29.39 14.44 25.31
N ASP A 556 30.56 13.79 25.46
CA ASP A 556 31.86 14.48 25.57
C ASP A 556 32.28 15.10 24.23
N ASP A 557 32.99 16.23 24.28
CA ASP A 557 33.38 16.98 23.08
C ASP A 557 34.30 16.19 22.13
N ASN A 558 35.22 15.39 22.68
CA ASN A 558 36.10 14.55 21.86
C ASN A 558 35.31 13.41 21.20
N LEU A 559 34.37 12.82 21.93
CA LEU A 559 33.49 11.77 21.38
C LEU A 559 32.56 12.33 20.31
N LEU A 560 32.03 13.54 20.50
CA LEU A 560 31.22 14.24 19.51
C LEU A 560 32.02 14.45 18.24
N LYS A 561 33.24 15.00 18.33
CA LYS A 561 34.11 15.24 17.17
C LYS A 561 34.41 13.95 16.40
N ASN A 562 34.76 12.87 17.10
CA ASN A 562 35.02 11.58 16.48
C ASN A 562 33.78 11.00 15.78
N SER A 563 32.61 11.13 16.40
CA SER A 563 31.33 10.66 15.83
C SER A 563 30.96 11.45 14.58
N VAL A 564 31.11 12.77 14.60
CA VAL A 564 30.88 13.65 13.45
C VAL A 564 31.84 13.33 12.31
N ASN A 565 33.14 13.19 12.59
CA ASN A 565 34.13 12.83 11.57
C ASN A 565 33.82 11.48 10.92
N ASN A 566 33.35 10.49 11.70
CA ASN A 566 32.93 9.21 11.15
C ASN A 566 31.69 9.36 10.24
N LEU A 567 30.69 10.15 10.67
CA LEU A 567 29.49 10.40 9.89
C LEU A 567 29.80 11.12 8.57
N VAL A 568 30.60 12.19 8.61
CA VAL A 568 31.04 12.96 7.43
C VAL A 568 31.86 12.09 6.49
N LYS A 569 32.72 11.21 7.01
CA LYS A 569 33.49 10.27 6.19
C LYS A 569 32.58 9.32 5.41
N VAL A 570 31.50 8.83 6.02
CA VAL A 570 30.54 7.93 5.34
C VAL A 570 29.68 8.71 4.35
N TYR A 571 29.17 9.88 4.73
CA TYR A 571 28.29 10.71 3.91
C TYR A 571 29.00 11.93 3.31
N SER A 572 30.21 11.73 2.77
CA SER A 572 31.05 12.82 2.27
C SER A 572 30.47 13.57 1.07
N ARG A 573 29.41 13.02 0.46
CA ARG A 573 28.65 13.65 -0.63
C ARG A 573 27.52 14.55 -0.14
N ASP A 574 27.11 14.40 1.12
CA ASP A 574 25.95 15.08 1.70
C ASP A 574 26.31 15.99 2.89
N LEU A 575 27.44 15.73 3.56
CA LEU A 575 27.85 16.41 4.78
C LEU A 575 29.29 16.91 4.70
N GLU A 576 29.57 18.04 5.37
CA GLU A 576 30.89 18.67 5.47
C GLU A 576 31.39 18.71 6.93
N GLU A 577 32.67 19.01 7.13
CA GLU A 577 33.30 19.05 8.46
C GLU A 577 32.71 20.14 9.37
N SER A 578 32.09 21.18 8.79
CA SER A 578 31.40 22.24 9.53
C SER A 578 30.22 21.75 10.38
N LEU A 579 29.73 20.52 10.14
CA LEU A 579 28.70 19.88 10.97
C LEU A 579 29.05 19.90 12.47
N TYR A 580 30.33 19.77 12.82
CA TYR A 580 30.76 19.78 14.22
C TYR A 580 30.52 21.13 14.89
N ASP A 581 30.88 22.22 14.21
CA ASP A 581 30.70 23.57 14.74
C ASP A 581 29.21 23.96 14.78
N GLU A 582 28.43 23.55 13.76
CA GLU A 582 26.97 23.69 13.78
C GLU A 582 26.36 22.98 15.01
N LEU A 583 26.75 21.72 15.28
CA LEU A 583 26.24 20.97 16.43
C LEU A 583 26.59 21.63 17.75
N LYS A 584 27.81 22.17 17.89
CA LYS A 584 28.21 22.93 19.07
C LYS A 584 27.33 24.15 19.29
N GLN A 585 27.10 24.94 18.25
CA GLN A 585 26.23 26.11 18.32
C GLN A 585 24.79 25.71 18.62
N PHE A 586 24.28 24.65 17.98
CA PHE A 586 22.92 24.14 18.20
C PHE A 586 22.71 23.67 19.64
N ILE A 587 23.65 22.92 20.22
CA ILE A 587 23.61 22.51 21.62
C ILE A 587 23.60 23.73 22.54
N GLY A 588 24.44 24.74 22.25
CA GLY A 588 24.45 26.00 22.98
C GLY A 588 23.10 26.71 22.94
N MET A 589 22.49 26.80 21.76
CA MET A 589 21.18 27.41 21.55
C MET A 589 20.07 26.70 22.34
N VAL A 590 20.01 25.36 22.30
CA VAL A 590 18.97 24.61 23.01
C VAL A 590 19.15 24.69 24.53
N LYS A 591 20.39 24.74 25.02
CA LYS A 591 20.68 24.99 26.46
C LYS A 591 20.15 26.34 26.94
N VAL A 592 20.26 27.39 26.11
CA VAL A 592 19.70 28.73 26.44
C VAL A 592 18.17 28.71 26.49
N LYS A 593 17.51 27.88 25.67
CA LYS A 593 16.05 27.70 25.71
C LYS A 593 15.54 26.83 26.87
N GLU A 594 16.43 26.24 27.69
CA GLU A 594 16.12 25.31 28.78
C GLU A 594 15.27 24.07 28.41
N ASP A 595 15.25 23.67 27.13
CA ASP A 595 14.47 22.50 26.67
C ASP A 595 15.34 21.25 26.47
N ASN A 596 15.69 20.60 27.58
CA ASN A 596 16.49 19.38 27.57
C ASN A 596 15.76 18.16 26.95
N LYS A 597 14.43 18.22 26.76
CA LYS A 597 13.70 17.14 26.10
C LYS A 597 13.92 17.17 24.59
N LEU A 598 14.14 18.35 24.03
CA LEU A 598 14.33 18.55 22.60
C LEU A 598 15.61 17.88 22.09
N ILE A 599 16.71 17.98 22.84
CA ILE A 599 18.02 17.42 22.48
C ILE A 599 18.03 15.88 22.42
N LYS A 600 17.09 15.22 23.10
CA LYS A 600 17.01 13.75 23.17
C LYS A 600 16.24 13.14 22.00
N ASN A 601 15.45 13.93 21.28
CA ASN A 601 14.55 13.44 20.24
C ASN A 601 14.89 14.08 18.88
N PRO A 602 15.51 13.32 17.96
CA PRO A 602 15.86 13.78 16.61
C PRO A 602 14.69 14.34 15.80
N ILE A 603 13.45 13.85 16.01
CA ILE A 603 12.26 14.38 15.35
C ILE A 603 11.96 15.78 15.86
N ASN A 604 11.96 15.98 17.17
CA ASN A 604 11.72 17.29 17.77
C ASN A 604 12.80 18.31 17.36
N MET A 605 14.06 17.86 17.26
CA MET A 605 15.15 18.70 16.74
C MET A 605 14.89 19.13 15.29
N LEU A 606 14.49 18.21 14.42
CA LEU A 606 14.20 18.52 13.02
C LEU A 606 12.99 19.45 12.90
N GLN A 607 11.94 19.20 13.67
CA GLN A 607 10.73 20.02 13.72
C GLN A 607 11.06 21.45 14.13
N MET A 608 11.85 21.64 15.20
CA MET A 608 12.29 22.98 15.62
C MET A 608 13.09 23.70 14.55
N ILE A 609 14.02 23.01 13.86
CA ILE A 609 14.81 23.63 12.77
C ILE A 609 13.89 24.15 11.66
N VAL A 610 12.80 23.45 11.37
CA VAL A 610 11.83 23.86 10.33
C VAL A 610 10.93 24.99 10.83
N GLU A 611 10.35 24.86 12.03
CA GLU A 611 9.41 25.84 12.60
C GLU A 611 10.07 27.21 12.84
N ASP A 612 11.30 27.21 13.35
CA ASP A 612 12.06 28.43 13.61
C ASP A 612 12.80 28.95 12.36
N ASN A 613 12.63 28.32 11.19
CA ASN A 613 13.33 28.65 9.93
C ASN A 613 14.86 28.66 10.05
N LEU A 614 15.43 27.73 10.81
CA LEU A 614 16.86 27.65 11.10
C LEU A 614 17.63 26.79 10.10
N SER A 615 17.02 26.31 9.02
CA SER A 615 17.67 25.47 8.01
C SER A 615 18.85 26.16 7.31
N GLY A 616 18.86 27.50 7.26
CA GLY A 616 19.99 28.27 6.75
C GLY A 616 21.14 28.44 7.74
N VAL A 617 20.86 28.30 9.05
CA VAL A 617 21.86 28.41 10.13
C VAL A 617 22.49 27.05 10.42
N PHE A 618 21.69 25.99 10.36
CA PHE A 618 22.12 24.61 10.64
C PHE A 618 21.85 23.67 9.44
N PRO A 619 22.37 23.97 8.23
CA PRO A 619 22.09 23.18 7.03
C PRO A 619 22.59 21.73 7.14
N HIS A 620 23.74 21.48 7.76
CA HIS A 620 24.29 20.13 7.87
C HIS A 620 23.57 19.30 8.94
N ILE A 621 23.17 19.92 10.06
CA ILE A 621 22.29 19.25 11.04
C ILE A 621 20.96 18.88 10.39
N TYR A 622 20.37 19.79 9.61
CA TYR A 622 19.13 19.55 8.88
C TYR A 622 19.27 18.34 7.93
N VAL A 623 20.37 18.25 7.17
CA VAL A 623 20.64 17.11 6.29
C VAL A 623 20.85 15.82 7.11
N ALA A 624 21.69 15.85 8.15
CA ALA A 624 22.00 14.66 8.95
C ALA A 624 20.75 14.07 9.62
N LEU A 625 19.88 14.91 10.18
CA LEU A 625 18.62 14.48 10.79
C LEU A 625 17.67 13.87 9.76
N ARG A 626 17.59 14.44 8.55
CA ARG A 626 16.72 13.91 7.48
C ARG A 626 17.21 12.57 6.95
N ILE A 627 18.53 12.40 6.79
CA ILE A 627 19.11 11.10 6.45
C ILE A 627 18.76 10.08 7.53
N PHE A 628 19.01 10.40 8.80
CA PHE A 628 18.76 9.50 9.92
C PHE A 628 17.28 9.08 10.05
N LEU A 629 16.36 10.05 9.99
CA LEU A 629 14.93 9.82 10.18
C LEU A 629 14.24 9.16 8.97
N SER A 630 14.87 9.21 7.80
CA SER A 630 14.40 8.49 6.61
C SER A 630 14.71 6.99 6.67
N ILE A 631 15.51 6.53 7.64
CA ILE A 631 15.83 5.10 7.81
C ILE A 631 14.63 4.38 8.45
N PRO A 632 14.02 3.38 7.78
CA PRO A 632 12.85 2.68 8.31
C PRO A 632 13.24 1.68 9.39
N VAL A 633 12.49 1.66 10.49
CA VAL A 633 12.64 0.67 11.57
C VAL A 633 11.82 -0.59 11.29
N THR A 634 10.61 -0.43 10.73
CA THR A 634 9.69 -1.54 10.40
C THR A 634 9.06 -1.37 9.02
N ASN A 635 8.43 -2.43 8.53
CA ASN A 635 7.62 -2.45 7.31
C ASN A 635 6.11 -2.33 7.60
N CYS A 636 5.72 -1.56 8.63
CA CYS A 636 4.33 -1.48 9.09
C CYS A 636 3.35 -1.08 7.97
N GLU A 637 3.73 -0.09 7.15
CA GLU A 637 2.91 0.32 6.00
C GLU A 637 2.74 -0.79 4.96
N SER A 638 3.70 -1.71 4.83
CA SER A 638 3.56 -2.87 3.95
C SER A 638 2.42 -3.76 4.42
N GLU A 639 2.33 -4.05 5.73
CA GLU A 639 1.24 -4.85 6.30
C GLU A 639 -0.13 -4.17 6.13
N ARG A 640 -0.19 -2.85 6.27
CA ARG A 640 -1.41 -2.06 6.00
C ARG A 640 -1.79 -2.12 4.53
N SER A 641 -0.82 -1.99 3.63
CA SER A 641 -1.06 -2.10 2.19
C SER A 641 -1.61 -3.47 1.80
N PHE A 642 -1.11 -4.56 2.38
CA PHE A 642 -1.62 -5.92 2.13
C PHE A 642 -3.03 -6.13 2.68
N SER A 643 -3.36 -5.51 3.81
CA SER A 643 -4.71 -5.52 4.36
C SER A 643 -5.68 -4.80 3.41
N ALA A 644 -5.29 -3.64 2.89
CA ALA A 644 -6.06 -2.90 1.87
C ALA A 644 -6.20 -3.69 0.57
N LEU A 645 -5.12 -4.33 0.09
CA LEU A 645 -5.11 -5.23 -1.07
C LEU A 645 -6.14 -6.34 -0.93
N THR A 646 -6.18 -6.98 0.24
CA THR A 646 -7.14 -8.05 0.55
C THR A 646 -8.58 -7.52 0.52
N ILE A 647 -8.85 -6.35 1.11
CA ILE A 647 -10.18 -5.72 1.10
C ILE A 647 -10.62 -5.38 -0.32
N ILE A 648 -9.73 -4.81 -1.13
CA ILE A 648 -10.01 -4.45 -2.51
C ILE A 648 -10.28 -5.72 -3.31
N LYS A 649 -9.36 -6.69 -3.37
CA LYS A 649 -9.57 -7.91 -4.16
C LYS A 649 -10.70 -8.82 -3.65
N ASN A 650 -11.04 -8.83 -2.36
CA ASN A 650 -12.21 -9.60 -1.89
C ASN A 650 -13.53 -9.02 -2.41
N LYS A 651 -13.58 -7.71 -2.63
CA LYS A 651 -14.80 -6.99 -3.04
C LYS A 651 -14.96 -6.88 -4.55
N TYR A 652 -13.89 -7.11 -5.33
CA TYR A 652 -13.93 -7.12 -6.79
C TYR A 652 -13.54 -8.51 -7.30
N PRO A 653 -14.31 -9.12 -8.23
CA PRO A 653 -13.92 -10.39 -8.82
C PRO A 653 -12.47 -10.32 -9.32
N CYS A 654 -11.73 -11.43 -9.12
CA CYS A 654 -10.29 -11.62 -9.32
C CYS A 654 -9.68 -11.21 -10.69
N MET A 655 -10.47 -10.65 -11.62
CA MET A 655 -10.05 -10.22 -12.97
C MET A 655 -9.73 -8.71 -13.05
N MET A 656 -9.25 -8.11 -11.96
CA MET A 656 -8.84 -6.71 -11.95
C MET A 656 -7.43 -6.56 -12.56
N GLY A 657 -7.29 -5.74 -13.61
CA GLY A 657 -5.99 -5.39 -14.15
C GLY A 657 -5.11 -4.64 -13.15
N GLU A 658 -3.80 -4.87 -13.19
CA GLU A 658 -2.79 -4.33 -12.27
C GLU A 658 -2.88 -2.80 -12.12
N SER A 659 -3.06 -2.07 -13.23
CA SER A 659 -3.17 -0.61 -13.20
C SER A 659 -4.33 -0.12 -12.34
N ARG A 660 -5.49 -0.79 -12.44
CA ARG A 660 -6.68 -0.42 -11.66
C ARG A 660 -6.53 -0.80 -10.20
N LEU A 661 -5.88 -1.93 -9.92
CA LEU A 661 -5.57 -2.36 -8.56
C LEU A 661 -4.69 -1.32 -7.88
N THR A 662 -3.56 -0.96 -8.50
CA THR A 662 -2.65 0.05 -7.97
C THR A 662 -3.33 1.41 -7.81
N SER A 663 -4.15 1.86 -8.78
CA SER A 663 -4.92 3.10 -8.64
C SER A 663 -5.86 3.09 -7.43
N LEU A 664 -6.63 2.02 -7.24
CA LEU A 664 -7.54 1.90 -6.09
C LEU A 664 -6.80 1.76 -4.76
N SER A 665 -5.68 1.04 -4.75
CA SER A 665 -4.83 0.88 -3.57
C SER A 665 -4.22 2.22 -3.16
N ILE A 666 -3.68 3.01 -4.10
CA ILE A 666 -3.18 4.36 -3.80
C ILE A 666 -4.30 5.22 -3.20
N LEU A 667 -5.48 5.27 -3.83
CA LEU A 667 -6.59 6.11 -3.34
C LEU A 667 -7.13 5.67 -1.97
N SER A 668 -7.07 4.37 -1.68
CA SER A 668 -7.57 3.81 -0.41
C SER A 668 -6.55 3.92 0.73
N ILE A 669 -5.26 3.70 0.45
CA ILE A 669 -4.19 3.75 1.45
C ILE A 669 -3.84 5.21 1.74
N GLU A 670 -3.67 6.03 0.71
CA GLU A 670 -3.36 7.46 0.80
C GLU A 670 -4.66 8.28 0.83
N CYS A 671 -5.60 7.87 1.69
CA CYS A 671 -6.94 8.46 1.74
C CYS A 671 -6.92 9.94 2.16
N GLU A 672 -5.98 10.33 3.03
CA GLU A 672 -5.81 11.73 3.46
C GLU A 672 -5.45 12.64 2.28
N LEU A 673 -4.47 12.24 1.48
CA LEU A 673 -4.10 12.96 0.25
C LEU A 673 -5.23 12.95 -0.77
N THR A 674 -5.92 11.82 -0.90
CA THR A 674 -7.05 11.65 -1.82
C THR A 674 -8.22 12.59 -1.50
N MET A 675 -8.50 12.83 -0.22
CA MET A 675 -9.53 13.76 0.22
C MET A 675 -9.14 15.22 -0.04
N ASN A 676 -7.84 15.54 0.02
CA ASN A 676 -7.33 16.90 -0.16
C ASN A 676 -7.12 17.30 -1.64
N ILE A 677 -7.32 16.40 -2.61
CA ILE A 677 -7.18 16.73 -4.03
C ILE A 677 -8.25 17.74 -4.46
N SER A 678 -7.82 18.87 -5.03
CA SER A 678 -8.72 19.85 -5.62
C SER A 678 -9.55 19.27 -6.78
N PHE A 679 -10.88 19.42 -6.68
CA PHE A 679 -11.82 19.06 -7.72
C PHE A 679 -11.51 19.76 -9.06
N GLU A 680 -11.21 21.06 -9.03
CA GLU A 680 -10.90 21.83 -10.24
C GLU A 680 -9.72 21.24 -11.01
N ASN A 681 -8.70 20.80 -10.28
CA ASN A 681 -7.52 20.19 -10.87
C ASN A 681 -7.85 18.84 -11.54
N ILE A 682 -8.77 18.06 -10.98
CA ILE A 682 -9.24 16.79 -11.57
C ILE A 682 -9.97 17.07 -12.87
N ILE A 683 -10.91 18.03 -12.88
CA ILE A 683 -11.70 18.35 -14.07
C ILE A 683 -10.87 18.99 -15.17
N ARG A 684 -9.93 19.87 -14.84
CA ARG A 684 -9.00 20.43 -15.83
C ARG A 684 -8.22 19.31 -16.53
N GLN A 685 -7.68 18.36 -15.77
CA GLN A 685 -6.96 17.22 -16.34
C GLN A 685 -7.88 16.33 -17.20
N PHE A 686 -9.07 16.04 -16.70
CA PHE A 686 -10.08 15.25 -17.42
C PHE A 686 -10.48 15.92 -18.76
N ALA A 687 -10.72 17.22 -18.75
CA ALA A 687 -11.05 18.00 -19.95
C ALA A 687 -9.87 18.01 -20.95
N LEU A 688 -8.64 18.15 -20.48
CA LEU A 688 -7.43 18.05 -21.31
C LEU A 688 -7.32 16.68 -21.98
N GLU A 689 -7.57 15.59 -21.27
CA GLU A 689 -7.52 14.24 -21.83
C GLU A 689 -8.63 14.00 -22.86
N LYS A 690 -9.86 14.47 -22.59
CA LYS A 690 -10.98 14.38 -23.53
C LYS A 690 -10.75 15.19 -24.80
N SER A 691 -10.19 16.40 -24.68
CA SER A 691 -9.86 17.22 -25.85
C SER A 691 -8.77 16.57 -26.73
N ARG A 692 -7.76 15.94 -26.12
CA ARG A 692 -6.69 15.22 -26.83
C ARG A 692 -7.20 13.98 -27.57
N LYS A 693 -8.18 13.24 -27.02
CA LYS A 693 -8.82 12.11 -27.72
C LYS A 693 -9.53 12.56 -29.01
N LYS A 694 -10.12 13.76 -29.04
CA LYS A 694 -10.69 14.35 -30.27
C LYS A 694 -9.62 14.72 -31.32
N ARG A 695 -8.46 15.25 -30.90
CA ARG A 695 -7.34 15.57 -31.82
C ARG A 695 -6.66 14.34 -32.43
N LYS A 696 -6.59 13.21 -31.70
CA LYS A 696 -5.97 11.97 -32.19
C LYS A 696 -6.69 11.27 -33.34
N LYS A 697 -7.92 11.68 -33.71
CA LYS A 697 -8.54 11.25 -34.97
C LYS A 697 -7.84 11.80 -36.23
N GLY A 698 -6.77 12.59 -36.09
CA GLY A 698 -5.97 13.12 -37.19
C GLY A 698 -4.45 13.00 -37.07
N ASN A 699 -3.89 12.32 -36.05
CA ASN A 699 -2.48 11.86 -36.00
C ASN A 699 -2.22 11.12 -34.67
N CYS A 700 -1.65 9.93 -34.76
CA CYS A 700 -1.39 9.03 -33.61
C CYS A 700 -0.10 9.41 -32.87
N PHE A 701 -0.20 9.63 -31.55
CA PHE A 701 0.90 9.47 -30.58
C PHE A 701 0.33 8.98 -29.25
N SER A 702 0.73 7.79 -28.79
CA SER A 702 0.30 7.13 -27.54
C SER A 702 1.07 7.63 -26.31
N TYR A 703 0.42 7.64 -25.14
CA TYR A 703 1.04 7.86 -23.83
C TYR A 703 0.79 6.62 -22.98
N ASN A 704 1.85 5.90 -22.63
CA ASN A 704 1.90 4.77 -21.69
C ASN A 704 2.85 5.17 -20.55
N LYS A 705 2.33 5.56 -19.38
CA LYS A 705 3.16 5.74 -18.15
C LYS A 705 2.83 4.73 -17.04
N LEU A 706 1.68 4.07 -17.11
CA LEU A 706 1.22 3.12 -16.08
C LEU A 706 1.00 1.68 -16.54
N SER A 707 1.29 1.35 -17.80
CA SER A 707 1.18 -0.03 -18.27
C SER A 707 2.14 -0.28 -19.42
N ASN A 708 3.04 -1.24 -19.23
CA ASN A 708 3.51 -2.17 -20.26
C ASN A 708 4.43 -3.20 -19.60
N SER A 709 3.92 -4.41 -19.42
CA SER A 709 4.74 -5.62 -19.43
C SER A 709 5.09 -5.98 -20.89
N PRO A 710 6.27 -6.57 -21.17
CA PRO A 710 6.66 -6.94 -22.52
C PRO A 710 5.84 -8.15 -23.00
N ASN A 711 5.25 -8.03 -24.19
CA ASN A 711 4.60 -9.15 -24.86
C ASN A 711 5.70 -10.10 -25.38
N PRO A 712 5.72 -11.39 -25.01
CA PRO A 712 6.65 -12.36 -25.57
C PRO A 712 6.10 -12.86 -26.91
N ASN A 713 6.98 -13.02 -27.89
CA ASN A 713 6.76 -13.46 -29.28
C ASN A 713 6.72 -12.32 -30.30
N ILE A 714 7.87 -12.08 -30.94
CA ILE A 714 8.11 -12.15 -32.39
C ILE A 714 9.58 -11.73 -32.57
N TYR A 715 10.47 -12.72 -32.60
CA TYR A 715 11.75 -12.64 -33.30
C TYR A 715 11.95 -13.98 -33.99
N HIS A 716 11.52 -14.04 -35.24
CA HIS A 716 12.07 -14.95 -36.22
C HIS A 716 12.40 -14.14 -37.47
N ILE A 717 13.69 -14.22 -37.81
CA ILE A 717 14.40 -13.71 -38.99
C ILE A 717 14.81 -12.23 -38.92
#